data_AF-A0A654E611-F1
#
_entry.id   AF-A0A654E611-F1
#
_cell.length_a   1.000
_cell.length_b   1.000
_cell.length_c   1.000
_cell.angle_alpha   90.00
_cell.angle_beta   90.00
_cell.angle_gamma   90.00
#
_symmetry.space_group_name_H-M   'P 1'
#
loop_
_entity.id
_entity.type
_entity.pdbx_description
1 polymer ?
#
loop_
_entity_poly.entity_id
_entity_poly.type
_entity_poly.pdbx_seq_one_letter_code
_entity_poly.pdbx_strand_id
1 'polypeptide(L)'
;MKTLNINSVIDPSLLDKGIEIRLKNGEILTQQFAKANDFYLMKSGRVRFFLSMDDSGGEIEVGESDTKLTPIGWSGFNSPGRYATTVKVDSLSATFIKWNHEELREILEANPELGTAFLRDICGRARDLIKIAVKILNAKAPSVLPSLPESSNGFTITAPSPEEDLVKFLRKSAFFEAFDEVPLEFLSQNVERRMYAANEIIYTQDKKSDGLFILGMGKVRFSYHSENQANVSFTQITTPGFVLSWASSVFKANIINAHAVQDTLVYFVPQTSMDRIIKLNPTFSPQYFKRLLWLISHQLQAIRARIIASRLNHEVVAISNLIDQNSARLTLTSPLHKIPHLLDNKLTVTDAIDTLENLKEHGTSLEKTVALSSLDILEGIRKEQQFYKGLVNVYNSVVGAPKDLPAEQVRKISATAYMKIFDHQDHIIKGQENLPEKSGNIFIYNHLRNHTYNTLPNQFQITLDSHFISSMVLMKKYGDPGLRIVRVGLSKEFAHQEYYQRLGHIDVFTEDSGTKPKKLKKQVRQMFYNEAGAHLAKGGNLIISPEGNSYSTEESPGPFKSGAFNLALSMKKEPWIVPVAMANFEKRARNNCFSCLILPPFKVSDYISDPESKTEMKQFLSEYQETYRAYVERALEQSRKS
;
A
#
# COMPACT_ATOMS: atom_id res chain seq x y z
N MET A 1 17.46 -20.43 -48.68
CA MET A 1 16.75 -21.31 -47.72
C MET A 1 17.78 -22.17 -46.99
N LYS A 2 18.17 -21.78 -45.77
CA LYS A 2 18.95 -22.63 -44.86
C LYS A 2 17.98 -23.14 -43.79
N THR A 3 17.93 -24.46 -43.66
CA THR A 3 17.13 -25.23 -42.72
C THR A 3 17.12 -24.60 -41.33
N LEU A 4 15.95 -24.10 -40.96
CA LEU A 4 15.57 -23.65 -39.62
C LEU A 4 15.62 -24.86 -38.68
N ASN A 5 16.77 -25.14 -38.08
CA ASN A 5 16.85 -26.08 -36.98
C ASN A 5 16.33 -25.36 -35.72
N ILE A 6 15.01 -25.41 -35.52
CA ILE A 6 14.35 -24.82 -34.36
C ILE A 6 13.83 -25.97 -33.52
N ASN A 7 14.32 -26.09 -32.29
CA ASN A 7 13.66 -26.84 -31.22
C ASN A 7 12.33 -26.16 -30.79
N SER A 8 11.54 -25.72 -31.77
CA SER A 8 10.24 -25.05 -31.64
C SER A 8 9.17 -26.05 -32.00
N VAL A 9 8.13 -26.12 -31.17
CA VAL A 9 6.92 -26.89 -31.45
C VAL A 9 6.01 -26.13 -32.46
N ILE A 10 6.35 -24.88 -32.80
CA ILE A 10 5.65 -24.12 -33.85
C ILE A 10 5.96 -24.73 -35.22
N ASP A 11 4.89 -25.03 -35.94
CA ASP A 11 4.91 -25.61 -37.29
C ASP A 11 5.79 -24.76 -38.25
N PRO A 12 6.78 -25.36 -38.93
CA PRO A 12 7.62 -24.65 -39.89
C PRO A 12 6.84 -23.89 -40.97
N SER A 13 5.71 -24.45 -41.43
CA SER A 13 4.87 -23.83 -42.45
C SER A 13 4.27 -22.49 -42.00
N LEU A 14 4.06 -22.30 -40.68
CA LEU A 14 3.60 -21.03 -40.13
C LEU A 14 4.75 -20.03 -40.00
N LEU A 15 5.94 -20.50 -39.66
CA LEU A 15 7.16 -19.68 -39.59
C LEU A 15 7.56 -19.15 -40.96
N ASP A 16 7.39 -19.95 -42.01
CA ASP A 16 7.68 -19.56 -43.39
C ASP A 16 6.72 -18.49 -43.93
N LYS A 17 5.52 -18.35 -43.34
CA LYS A 17 4.58 -17.26 -43.63
C LYS A 17 4.94 -15.95 -42.94
N GLY A 18 5.86 -15.98 -41.98
CA GLY A 18 6.32 -14.79 -41.27
C GLY A 18 7.44 -14.09 -42.04
N ILE A 19 7.51 -12.77 -41.91
CA ILE A 19 8.57 -11.96 -42.53
C ILE A 19 9.66 -11.71 -41.48
N GLU A 20 10.93 -11.96 -41.84
CA GLU A 20 12.04 -11.62 -40.97
C GLU A 20 12.34 -10.12 -41.03
N ILE A 21 12.40 -9.48 -39.86
CA ILE A 21 12.81 -8.08 -39.72
C ILE A 21 13.98 -7.98 -38.75
N ARG A 22 14.84 -6.97 -38.94
CA ARG A 22 15.98 -6.68 -38.08
C ARG A 22 15.94 -5.23 -37.65
N LEU A 23 16.13 -5.01 -36.35
CA LEU A 23 16.17 -3.70 -35.72
C LEU A 23 17.50 -3.48 -35.00
N LYS A 24 17.94 -2.23 -34.93
CA LYS A 24 19.16 -1.78 -34.23
C LYS A 24 18.85 -1.38 -32.79
N ASN A 25 19.90 -1.23 -31.97
CA ASN A 25 19.77 -0.71 -30.61
C ASN A 25 18.96 0.60 -30.55
N GLY A 26 18.04 0.69 -29.60
CA GLY A 26 17.18 1.85 -29.37
C GLY A 26 15.94 1.94 -30.25
N GLU A 27 15.84 1.16 -31.34
CA GLU A 27 14.66 1.17 -32.21
C GLU A 27 13.43 0.58 -31.50
N ILE A 28 12.27 1.19 -31.76
CA ILE A 28 10.98 0.82 -31.19
C ILE A 28 10.32 -0.24 -32.09
N LEU A 29 10.03 -1.41 -31.51
CA LEU A 29 9.30 -2.49 -32.19
C LEU A 29 7.78 -2.30 -32.08
N THR A 30 7.29 -1.91 -30.89
CA THR A 30 5.88 -1.61 -30.63
C THR A 30 5.78 -0.35 -29.80
N GLN A 31 4.72 0.44 -30.01
CA GLN A 31 4.40 1.62 -29.20
C GLN A 31 3.13 1.35 -28.38
N GLN A 32 3.18 1.57 -27.07
CA GLN A 32 2.00 1.45 -26.21
C GLN A 32 0.81 2.24 -26.78
N PHE A 33 -0.40 1.70 -26.66
CA PHE A 33 -1.67 2.27 -27.16
C PHE A 33 -1.81 2.41 -28.68
N ALA A 34 -0.75 2.19 -29.46
CA ALA A 34 -0.87 2.13 -30.92
C ALA A 34 -1.64 0.87 -31.34
N LYS A 35 -2.25 0.93 -32.54
CA LYS A 35 -2.94 -0.23 -33.14
C LYS A 35 -1.96 -1.39 -33.30
N ALA A 36 -2.31 -2.53 -32.71
CA ALA A 36 -1.52 -3.75 -32.79
C ALA A 36 -1.81 -4.47 -34.10
N ASN A 37 -1.23 -3.98 -35.19
CA ASN A 37 -1.38 -4.60 -36.51
C ASN A 37 -0.55 -5.87 -36.65
N ASP A 38 0.49 -6.04 -35.83
CA ASP A 38 1.50 -7.08 -36.04
C ASP A 38 1.78 -7.89 -34.76
N PHE A 39 2.14 -9.16 -34.96
CA PHE A 39 2.64 -10.07 -33.94
C PHE A 39 4.09 -10.45 -34.25
N TYR A 40 4.91 -10.62 -33.22
CA TYR A 40 6.33 -10.88 -33.36
C TYR A 40 6.81 -12.03 -32.49
N LEU A 41 7.77 -12.81 -33.01
CA LEU A 41 8.63 -13.72 -32.25
C LEU A 41 10.09 -13.31 -32.38
N MET A 42 10.77 -13.08 -31.27
CA MET A 42 12.20 -12.71 -31.29
C MET A 42 13.09 -13.91 -31.63
N LYS A 43 13.85 -13.87 -32.73
CA LYS A 43 14.81 -14.92 -33.11
C LYS A 43 16.13 -14.81 -32.35
N SER A 44 16.60 -13.58 -32.13
CA SER A 44 17.86 -13.26 -31.45
C SER A 44 17.88 -11.79 -31.03
N GLY A 45 18.69 -11.48 -30.00
CA GLY A 45 18.83 -10.14 -29.44
C GLY A 45 18.17 -10.02 -28.07
N ARG A 46 18.11 -8.79 -27.56
CA ARG A 46 17.47 -8.43 -26.28
C ARG A 46 16.53 -7.26 -26.49
N VAL A 47 15.38 -7.29 -25.82
CA VAL A 47 14.40 -6.22 -25.79
C VAL A 47 14.03 -5.84 -24.36
N ARG A 48 13.56 -4.60 -24.19
CA ARG A 48 12.97 -4.09 -22.94
C ARG A 48 11.55 -3.59 -23.17
N PHE A 49 10.72 -3.73 -22.15
CA PHE A 49 9.31 -3.37 -22.13
C PHE A 49 9.09 -2.14 -21.26
N PHE A 50 8.37 -1.16 -21.78
CA PHE A 50 8.10 0.13 -21.15
C PHE A 50 6.62 0.46 -21.07
N LEU A 51 6.24 1.23 -20.05
CA LEU A 51 4.94 1.86 -19.86
C LEU A 51 5.10 3.37 -19.76
N SER A 52 4.20 4.12 -20.38
CA SER A 52 4.10 5.58 -20.26
C SER A 52 3.61 5.98 -18.86
N MET A 53 4.21 7.01 -18.28
CA MET A 53 3.90 7.49 -16.92
C MET A 53 2.89 8.64 -16.89
N ASP A 54 2.78 9.40 -17.97
CA ASP A 54 1.96 10.58 -18.12
C ASP A 54 2.05 11.12 -19.56
N ASP A 55 1.34 12.22 -19.84
CA ASP A 55 1.46 12.99 -21.08
C ASP A 55 2.80 13.74 -21.19
N SER A 56 3.64 13.77 -20.13
CA SER A 56 4.93 14.46 -20.12
C SER A 56 6.05 13.65 -20.80
N GLY A 57 5.77 12.41 -21.20
CA GLY A 57 6.67 11.56 -21.99
C GLY A 57 7.61 10.69 -21.16
N GLY A 58 7.37 10.56 -19.84
CA GLY A 58 8.13 9.65 -19.00
C GLY A 58 7.83 8.17 -19.29
N GLU A 59 8.85 7.32 -19.35
CA GLU A 59 8.70 5.86 -19.49
C GLU A 59 9.25 5.12 -18.26
N ILE A 60 8.54 4.09 -17.84
CA ILE A 60 9.01 3.12 -16.85
C ILE A 60 9.28 1.78 -17.51
N GLU A 61 10.50 1.29 -17.33
CA GLU A 61 10.85 -0.10 -17.62
C GLU A 61 10.11 -1.06 -16.66
N VAL A 62 9.41 -2.02 -17.25
CA VAL A 62 8.56 -3.01 -16.56
C VAL A 62 8.91 -4.47 -16.91
N GLY A 63 9.99 -4.68 -17.63
CA GLY A 63 10.50 -6.00 -17.94
C GLY A 63 11.47 -6.00 -19.10
N GLU A 64 12.08 -7.16 -19.31
CA GLU A 64 13.01 -7.40 -20.40
C GLU A 64 12.96 -8.86 -20.84
N SER A 65 13.51 -9.14 -22.01
CA SER A 65 13.74 -10.51 -22.46
C SER A 65 14.88 -10.58 -23.47
N ASP A 66 15.75 -11.56 -23.29
CA ASP A 66 16.74 -12.06 -24.25
C ASP A 66 16.38 -13.48 -24.72
N THR A 67 15.21 -14.00 -24.32
CA THR A 67 14.82 -15.38 -24.57
C THR A 67 14.37 -15.57 -26.01
N LYS A 68 14.91 -16.61 -26.66
CA LYS A 68 14.53 -16.98 -28.03
C LYS A 68 13.03 -17.31 -28.13
N LEU A 69 12.42 -16.82 -29.20
CA LEU A 69 10.98 -16.85 -29.51
C LEU A 69 10.11 -16.14 -28.47
N THR A 70 10.63 -15.13 -27.77
CA THR A 70 9.77 -14.28 -26.93
C THR A 70 8.64 -13.70 -27.78
N PRO A 71 7.37 -13.96 -27.43
CA PRO A 71 6.23 -13.39 -28.13
C PRO A 71 6.10 -11.92 -27.78
N ILE A 72 5.76 -11.08 -28.76
CA ILE A 72 5.52 -9.64 -28.58
C ILE A 72 4.32 -9.27 -29.45
N GLY A 73 3.43 -8.41 -28.93
CA GLY A 73 2.27 -7.93 -29.66
C GLY A 73 1.03 -8.84 -29.62
N TRP A 74 1.01 -9.88 -28.78
CA TRP A 74 -0.15 -10.79 -28.66
C TRP A 74 -1.41 -10.10 -28.10
N SER A 75 -1.29 -8.90 -27.53
CA SER A 75 -2.45 -8.08 -27.14
C SER A 75 -3.31 -7.70 -28.35
N GLY A 76 -2.77 -7.75 -29.57
CA GLY A 76 -3.51 -7.58 -30.82
C GLY A 76 -4.54 -8.68 -31.11
N PHE A 77 -4.42 -9.86 -30.50
CA PHE A 77 -5.41 -10.95 -30.68
C PHE A 77 -6.76 -10.66 -30.01
N ASN A 78 -6.84 -9.66 -29.14
CA ASN A 78 -8.05 -9.33 -28.39
C ASN A 78 -8.49 -7.90 -28.71
N SER A 79 -9.81 -7.66 -28.76
CA SER A 79 -10.36 -6.31 -28.90
C SER A 79 -9.89 -5.41 -27.73
N PRO A 80 -9.46 -4.16 -27.98
CA PRO A 80 -9.56 -3.38 -29.22
C PRO A 80 -8.30 -3.43 -30.10
N GLY A 81 -7.42 -4.42 -29.91
CA GLY A 81 -6.23 -4.62 -30.73
C GLY A 81 -5.20 -3.50 -30.55
N ARG A 82 -4.73 -3.29 -29.31
CA ARG A 82 -3.74 -2.26 -28.96
C ARG A 82 -2.53 -2.87 -28.28
N TYR A 83 -1.34 -2.32 -28.54
CA TYR A 83 -0.13 -2.76 -27.85
C TYR A 83 -0.18 -2.35 -26.38
N ALA A 84 0.04 -3.31 -25.49
CA ALA A 84 0.03 -3.08 -24.04
C ALA A 84 1.29 -2.36 -23.53
N THR A 85 2.39 -2.39 -24.28
CA THR A 85 3.69 -1.85 -23.90
C THR A 85 4.44 -1.27 -25.09
N THR A 86 5.29 -0.29 -24.82
CA THR A 86 6.35 0.09 -25.76
C THR A 86 7.49 -0.92 -25.63
N VAL A 87 8.02 -1.42 -26.75
CA VAL A 87 9.13 -2.39 -26.76
C VAL A 87 10.29 -1.82 -27.54
N LYS A 88 11.48 -1.76 -26.93
CA LYS A 88 12.71 -1.24 -27.54
C LYS A 88 13.79 -2.30 -27.57
N VAL A 89 14.60 -2.29 -28.62
CA VAL A 89 15.79 -3.15 -28.71
C VAL A 89 16.89 -2.61 -27.79
N ASP A 90 17.47 -3.50 -26.98
CA ASP A 90 18.54 -3.17 -26.01
C ASP A 90 19.90 -3.80 -26.39
N SER A 91 19.91 -4.67 -27.39
CA SER A 91 21.13 -5.25 -27.97
C SER A 91 21.58 -4.48 -29.22
N LEU A 92 22.82 -4.67 -29.67
CA LEU A 92 23.34 -4.06 -30.91
C LEU A 92 22.39 -4.27 -32.12
N SER A 93 21.80 -5.47 -32.21
CA SER A 93 20.70 -5.74 -33.14
C SER A 93 19.84 -6.89 -32.64
N ALA A 94 18.55 -6.81 -32.90
CA ALA A 94 17.59 -7.90 -32.68
C ALA A 94 16.89 -8.28 -33.98
N THR A 95 16.56 -9.56 -34.12
CA THR A 95 15.87 -10.11 -35.29
C THR A 95 14.56 -10.73 -34.84
N PHE A 96 13.49 -10.51 -35.61
CA PHE A 96 12.14 -10.97 -35.30
C PHE A 96 11.51 -11.65 -36.51
N ILE A 97 10.62 -12.60 -36.26
CA ILE A 97 9.63 -13.05 -37.25
C ILE A 97 8.37 -12.25 -37.00
N LYS A 98 7.86 -11.59 -38.04
CA LYS A 98 6.71 -10.70 -38.03
C LYS A 98 5.55 -11.33 -38.80
N TRP A 99 4.35 -11.26 -38.25
CA TRP A 99 3.10 -11.52 -38.97
C TRP A 99 2.14 -10.34 -38.82
N ASN A 100 1.34 -10.08 -39.84
CA ASN A 100 0.14 -9.27 -39.68
C ASN A 100 -0.90 -10.04 -38.84
N HIS A 101 -1.59 -9.38 -37.92
CA HIS A 101 -2.58 -10.00 -37.04
C HIS A 101 -3.81 -10.53 -37.79
N GLU A 102 -4.27 -9.84 -38.84
CA GLU A 102 -5.44 -10.25 -39.61
C GLU A 102 -5.14 -11.51 -40.41
N GLU A 103 -4.02 -11.53 -41.13
CA GLU A 103 -3.53 -12.70 -41.87
C GLU A 103 -3.28 -13.89 -40.93
N LEU A 104 -2.61 -13.65 -39.80
CA LEU A 104 -2.35 -14.71 -38.83
C LEU A 104 -3.66 -15.27 -38.29
N ARG A 105 -4.64 -14.42 -37.95
CA ARG A 105 -5.96 -14.87 -37.50
C ARG A 105 -6.64 -15.76 -38.53
N GLU A 106 -6.65 -15.37 -39.80
CA GLU A 106 -7.24 -16.18 -40.89
C GLU A 106 -6.57 -17.56 -40.99
N ILE A 107 -5.25 -17.62 -40.87
CA ILE A 107 -4.50 -18.89 -40.89
C ILE A 107 -4.89 -19.79 -39.69
N LEU A 108 -4.98 -19.23 -38.49
CA LEU A 108 -5.32 -19.99 -37.29
C LEU A 108 -6.81 -20.44 -37.29
N GLU A 109 -7.70 -19.69 -37.94
CA GLU A 109 -9.12 -20.02 -38.06
C GLU A 109 -9.37 -21.06 -39.16
N ALA A 110 -8.63 -20.99 -40.27
CA ALA A 110 -8.70 -21.98 -41.35
C ALA A 110 -8.16 -23.37 -40.93
N ASN A 111 -7.26 -23.43 -39.94
CA ASN A 111 -6.75 -24.68 -39.38
C ASN A 111 -6.71 -24.64 -37.83
N PRO A 112 -7.80 -25.06 -37.16
CA PRO A 112 -7.91 -25.01 -35.71
C PRO A 112 -6.88 -25.85 -34.94
N GLU A 113 -6.37 -26.94 -35.52
CA GLU A 113 -5.34 -27.77 -34.90
C GLU A 113 -3.99 -27.03 -34.87
N LEU A 114 -3.60 -26.46 -36.02
CA LEU A 114 -2.44 -25.57 -36.13
C LEU A 114 -2.59 -24.36 -35.19
N GLY A 115 -3.79 -23.76 -35.19
CA GLY A 115 -4.16 -22.65 -34.32
C GLY A 115 -3.95 -22.95 -32.84
N THR A 116 -4.44 -24.11 -32.41
CA THR A 116 -4.28 -24.63 -31.05
C THR A 116 -2.80 -24.82 -30.69
N ALA A 117 -2.05 -25.51 -31.54
CA ALA A 117 -0.64 -25.81 -31.28
C ALA A 117 0.19 -24.52 -31.13
N PHE A 118 -0.02 -23.56 -32.04
CA PHE A 118 0.63 -22.26 -32.01
C PHE A 118 0.26 -21.48 -30.75
N LEU A 119 -1.04 -21.25 -30.49
CA LEU A 119 -1.49 -20.42 -29.36
C LEU A 119 -1.08 -21.01 -28.01
N ARG A 120 -1.07 -22.34 -27.86
CA ARG A 120 -0.57 -23.01 -26.66
C ARG A 120 0.92 -22.74 -26.43
N ASP A 121 1.75 -22.82 -27.48
CA ASP A 121 3.17 -22.49 -27.38
C ASP A 121 3.37 -21.01 -27.01
N ILE A 122 2.61 -20.10 -27.64
CA ILE A 122 2.64 -18.67 -27.31
C ILE A 122 2.23 -18.43 -25.85
N CYS A 123 1.19 -19.10 -25.34
CA CYS A 123 0.81 -19.03 -23.92
C CYS A 123 1.96 -19.49 -23.02
N GLY A 124 2.60 -20.61 -23.37
CA GLY A 124 3.73 -21.16 -22.63
C GLY A 124 4.93 -20.21 -22.56
N ARG A 125 5.19 -19.45 -23.62
CA ARG A 125 6.28 -18.45 -23.64
C ARG A 125 5.89 -17.13 -22.99
N ALA A 126 4.67 -16.65 -23.21
CA ALA A 126 4.16 -15.44 -22.57
C ALA A 126 4.06 -15.62 -21.03
N ARG A 127 3.81 -16.84 -20.56
CA ARG A 127 3.93 -17.24 -19.15
C ARG A 127 5.28 -16.87 -18.55
N ASP A 128 6.37 -17.04 -19.29
CA ASP A 128 7.71 -16.79 -18.75
C ASP A 128 7.95 -15.29 -18.49
N LEU A 129 7.24 -14.41 -19.21
CA LEU A 129 7.22 -12.97 -18.92
C LEU A 129 6.55 -12.67 -17.56
N ILE A 130 5.54 -13.45 -17.14
CA ILE A 130 4.98 -13.36 -15.77
C ILE A 130 6.06 -13.71 -14.76
N LYS A 131 6.80 -14.81 -14.99
CA LYS A 131 7.89 -15.22 -14.09
C LYS A 131 8.96 -14.13 -13.95
N ILE A 132 9.32 -13.47 -15.06
CA ILE A 132 10.26 -12.33 -15.05
C ILE A 132 9.67 -11.15 -14.26
N ALA A 133 8.42 -10.77 -14.53
CA ALA A 133 7.77 -9.65 -13.85
C ALA A 133 7.64 -9.88 -12.33
N VAL A 134 7.29 -11.09 -11.90
CA VAL A 134 7.24 -11.46 -10.47
C VAL A 134 8.63 -11.36 -9.83
N LYS A 135 9.70 -11.80 -10.50
CA LYS A 135 11.07 -11.63 -10.01
C LYS A 135 11.45 -10.16 -9.82
N ILE A 136 11.10 -9.31 -10.78
CA ILE A 136 11.33 -7.85 -10.67
C ILE A 136 10.57 -7.26 -9.49
N LEU A 137 9.31 -7.65 -9.31
CA LEU A 137 8.49 -7.20 -8.17
C LEU A 137 9.10 -7.65 -6.85
N ASN A 138 9.52 -8.91 -6.74
CA ASN A 138 10.17 -9.45 -5.55
C ASN A 138 11.45 -8.70 -5.17
N ALA A 139 12.26 -8.30 -6.15
CA ALA A 139 13.47 -7.52 -5.91
C ALA A 139 13.20 -6.09 -5.39
N LYS A 140 11.96 -5.59 -5.54
CA LYS A 140 11.56 -4.22 -5.16
C LYS A 140 10.60 -4.15 -3.97
N ALA A 141 9.95 -5.25 -3.62
CA ALA A 141 8.95 -5.29 -2.56
C ALA A 141 9.59 -5.52 -1.18
N PRO A 142 9.33 -4.67 -0.18
CA PRO A 142 9.83 -4.83 1.18
C PRO A 142 9.06 -5.87 2.03
N SER A 143 8.04 -6.53 1.48
CA SER A 143 7.17 -7.43 2.26
C SER A 143 7.78 -8.81 2.42
N VAL A 144 8.48 -9.02 3.53
CA VAL A 144 8.75 -10.36 4.06
C VAL A 144 7.49 -10.82 4.78
N LEU A 145 6.84 -11.88 4.30
CA LEU A 145 5.82 -12.54 5.09
C LEU A 145 6.47 -13.21 6.30
N PRO A 146 5.81 -13.22 7.48
CA PRO A 146 6.11 -14.24 8.47
C PRO A 146 5.97 -15.62 7.81
N SER A 147 6.85 -16.56 8.15
CA SER A 147 6.75 -17.95 7.72
C SER A 147 5.33 -18.45 7.97
N LEU A 148 4.60 -18.77 6.89
CA LEU A 148 3.32 -19.46 7.03
C LEU A 148 3.60 -20.79 7.76
N PRO A 149 2.73 -21.21 8.69
CA PRO A 149 2.88 -22.51 9.33
C PRO A 149 3.03 -23.60 8.26
N GLU A 150 3.84 -24.63 8.52
CA GLU A 150 3.87 -25.83 7.69
C GLU A 150 2.47 -26.46 7.70
N SER A 151 1.65 -26.16 6.70
CA SER A 151 0.36 -26.79 6.50
C SER A 151 0.53 -28.09 5.71
N SER A 152 -0.40 -29.01 5.92
CA SER A 152 -0.54 -30.19 5.06
C SER A 152 -0.89 -29.76 3.63
N ASN A 153 -0.67 -30.65 2.67
CA ASN A 153 -1.42 -30.60 1.41
C ASN A 153 -2.72 -31.37 1.64
N GLY A 154 -3.80 -30.68 1.99
CA GLY A 154 -5.08 -31.30 2.29
C GLY A 154 -6.25 -30.56 1.65
N PHE A 155 -7.06 -31.28 0.88
CA PHE A 155 -8.41 -30.85 0.53
C PHE A 155 -9.38 -31.98 0.74
N THR A 156 -10.64 -31.63 0.99
CA THR A 156 -11.75 -32.59 0.97
C THR A 156 -12.57 -32.40 -0.29
N ILE A 157 -12.93 -33.49 -0.96
CA ILE A 157 -13.88 -33.45 -2.07
C ILE A 157 -15.29 -33.39 -1.49
N THR A 158 -16.06 -32.38 -1.89
CA THR A 158 -17.44 -32.19 -1.43
C THR A 158 -18.44 -32.41 -2.56
N ALA A 159 -19.64 -32.89 -2.24
CA ALA A 159 -20.73 -32.96 -3.21
C ALA A 159 -21.23 -31.56 -3.62
N PRO A 160 -21.82 -31.41 -4.83
CA PRO A 160 -22.50 -30.17 -5.22
C PRO A 160 -23.66 -29.85 -4.29
N SER A 161 -23.94 -28.55 -4.10
CA SER A 161 -25.18 -28.12 -3.43
C SER A 161 -26.38 -28.26 -4.38
N PRO A 162 -27.59 -28.59 -3.90
CA PRO A 162 -28.80 -28.63 -4.73
C PRO A 162 -29.12 -27.32 -5.48
N GLU A 163 -28.67 -26.18 -4.95
CA GLU A 163 -28.89 -24.84 -5.55
C GLU A 163 -27.76 -24.42 -6.51
N GLU A 164 -26.74 -25.27 -6.67
CA GLU A 164 -25.52 -24.94 -7.41
C GLU A 164 -25.68 -25.14 -8.91
N ASP A 165 -25.83 -24.02 -9.63
CA ASP A 165 -25.77 -23.98 -11.09
C ASP A 165 -24.37 -23.56 -11.54
N LEU A 166 -23.53 -24.55 -11.82
CA LEU A 166 -22.13 -24.33 -12.17
C LEU A 166 -21.95 -23.75 -13.59
N VAL A 167 -22.86 -24.03 -14.52
CA VAL A 167 -22.81 -23.42 -15.87
C VAL A 167 -23.06 -21.92 -15.75
N LYS A 168 -24.08 -21.52 -14.99
CA LYS A 168 -24.38 -20.11 -14.70
C LYS A 168 -23.25 -19.43 -13.91
N PHE A 169 -22.61 -20.15 -13.00
CA PHE A 169 -21.43 -19.66 -12.30
C PHE A 169 -20.27 -19.39 -13.27
N LEU A 170 -19.91 -20.35 -14.12
CA LEU A 170 -18.85 -20.19 -15.11
C LEU A 170 -19.18 -19.05 -16.08
N ARG A 171 -20.43 -18.92 -16.53
CA ARG A 171 -20.87 -17.82 -17.41
C ARG A 171 -20.69 -16.43 -16.80
N LYS A 172 -20.65 -16.31 -15.46
CA LYS A 172 -20.36 -15.05 -14.75
C LYS A 172 -18.86 -14.78 -14.56
N SER A 173 -18.00 -15.79 -14.77
CA SER A 173 -16.56 -15.60 -14.73
C SER A 173 -16.10 -14.86 -15.98
N ALA A 174 -15.30 -13.81 -15.78
CA ALA A 174 -14.66 -13.12 -16.89
C ALA A 174 -13.92 -14.11 -17.80
N PHE A 175 -13.19 -15.10 -17.28
CA PHE A 175 -12.50 -16.04 -18.16
C PHE A 175 -13.46 -16.84 -19.04
N PHE A 176 -14.57 -17.35 -18.48
CA PHE A 176 -15.44 -18.31 -19.17
C PHE A 176 -16.63 -17.68 -19.90
N GLU A 177 -16.92 -16.39 -19.71
CA GLU A 177 -18.06 -15.67 -20.34
C GLU A 177 -18.04 -15.70 -21.88
N ALA A 178 -16.88 -15.99 -22.48
CA ALA A 178 -16.68 -16.01 -23.93
C ALA A 178 -16.93 -17.37 -24.60
N PHE A 179 -17.23 -18.42 -23.83
CA PHE A 179 -17.43 -19.77 -24.37
C PHE A 179 -18.91 -20.11 -24.54
N ASP A 180 -19.20 -20.92 -25.56
CA ASP A 180 -20.54 -21.45 -25.82
C ASP A 180 -21.01 -22.40 -24.70
N GLU A 181 -22.31 -22.69 -24.69
CA GLU A 181 -22.96 -23.48 -23.64
C GLU A 181 -22.42 -24.92 -23.53
N VAL A 182 -22.25 -25.61 -24.65
CA VAL A 182 -21.81 -27.02 -24.68
C VAL A 182 -20.45 -27.22 -24.00
N PRO A 183 -19.40 -26.41 -24.30
CA PRO A 183 -18.15 -26.48 -23.54
C PRO A 183 -18.30 -26.23 -22.04
N LEU A 184 -19.15 -25.27 -21.63
CA LEU A 184 -19.37 -24.95 -20.23
C LEU A 184 -20.10 -26.07 -19.48
N GLU A 185 -21.09 -26.70 -20.12
CA GLU A 185 -21.74 -27.90 -19.60
C GLU A 185 -20.75 -29.03 -19.40
N PHE A 186 -19.89 -29.30 -20.40
CA PHE A 186 -18.85 -30.32 -20.27
C PHE A 186 -17.93 -30.04 -19.08
N LEU A 187 -17.44 -28.81 -18.93
CA LEU A 187 -16.57 -28.44 -17.81
C LEU A 187 -17.29 -28.59 -16.47
N SER A 188 -18.56 -28.19 -16.40
CA SER A 188 -19.37 -28.27 -15.17
C SER A 188 -19.57 -29.71 -14.68
N GLN A 189 -19.72 -30.66 -15.60
CA GLN A 189 -19.90 -32.09 -15.30
C GLN A 189 -18.60 -32.79 -14.91
N ASN A 190 -17.45 -32.19 -15.22
CA ASN A 190 -16.13 -32.79 -15.05
C ASN A 190 -15.25 -32.02 -14.05
N VAL A 191 -15.87 -31.32 -13.10
CA VAL A 191 -15.19 -30.61 -12.01
C VAL A 191 -15.14 -31.45 -10.73
N GLU A 192 -14.06 -31.31 -9.97
CA GLU A 192 -13.99 -31.67 -8.56
C GLU A 192 -14.21 -30.43 -7.69
N ARG A 193 -15.10 -30.55 -6.71
CA ARG A 193 -15.31 -29.53 -5.67
C ARG A 193 -14.32 -29.76 -4.53
N ARG A 194 -13.23 -29.00 -4.48
CA ARG A 194 -12.17 -29.14 -3.48
C ARG A 194 -12.29 -28.04 -2.43
N MET A 195 -12.51 -28.42 -1.17
CA MET A 195 -12.53 -27.50 -0.03
C MET A 195 -11.18 -27.51 0.68
N TYR A 196 -10.61 -26.31 0.88
CA TYR A 196 -9.35 -26.08 1.58
C TYR A 196 -9.64 -25.30 2.86
N ALA A 197 -9.07 -25.73 3.98
CA ALA A 197 -9.15 -24.99 5.23
C ALA A 197 -8.26 -23.73 5.18
N ALA A 198 -8.50 -22.78 6.09
CA ALA A 198 -7.63 -21.62 6.25
C ALA A 198 -6.14 -22.01 6.39
N ASN A 199 -5.28 -21.35 5.62
CA ASN A 199 -3.82 -21.55 5.52
C ASN A 199 -3.34 -22.82 4.78
N GLU A 200 -4.25 -23.63 4.22
CA GLU A 200 -3.88 -24.77 3.39
C GLU A 200 -3.27 -24.34 2.04
N ILE A 201 -2.35 -25.15 1.53
CA ILE A 201 -1.71 -24.95 0.22
C ILE A 201 -2.64 -25.49 -0.88
N ILE A 202 -2.97 -24.64 -1.85
CA ILE A 202 -3.76 -25.02 -3.03
C ILE A 202 -2.84 -25.60 -4.11
N TYR A 203 -1.71 -24.95 -4.38
CA TYR A 203 -0.64 -25.47 -5.22
C TYR A 203 0.68 -24.75 -4.93
N THR A 204 1.78 -25.44 -5.26
CA THR A 204 3.15 -24.96 -4.99
C THR A 204 3.86 -24.54 -6.27
N GLN A 205 4.67 -23.48 -6.16
CA GLN A 205 5.62 -23.01 -7.15
C GLN A 205 6.56 -24.16 -7.60
N ASP A 206 6.92 -24.14 -8.89
CA ASP A 206 7.83 -25.08 -9.54
C ASP A 206 7.41 -26.56 -9.49
N LYS A 207 6.25 -26.88 -8.90
CA LYS A 207 5.58 -28.18 -9.04
C LYS A 207 4.72 -28.23 -10.29
N LYS A 208 4.67 -29.42 -10.91
CA LYS A 208 3.82 -29.69 -12.08
C LYS A 208 2.34 -29.51 -11.70
N SER A 209 1.59 -28.78 -12.51
CA SER A 209 0.13 -28.67 -12.37
C SER A 209 -0.55 -29.86 -13.04
N ASP A 210 -1.65 -30.31 -12.47
CA ASP A 210 -2.44 -31.47 -12.87
C ASP A 210 -3.84 -31.11 -13.38
N GLY A 211 -4.17 -29.82 -13.44
CA GLY A 211 -5.42 -29.32 -13.98
C GLY A 211 -5.58 -27.82 -13.87
N LEU A 212 -6.82 -27.38 -14.09
CA LEU A 212 -7.27 -26.00 -14.02
C LEU A 212 -7.93 -25.74 -12.66
N PHE A 213 -7.49 -24.69 -11.95
CA PHE A 213 -8.02 -24.32 -10.64
C PHE A 213 -8.85 -23.05 -10.77
N ILE A 214 -10.10 -23.08 -10.31
CA ILE A 214 -11.04 -21.94 -10.40
C ILE A 214 -11.55 -21.64 -9.00
N LEU A 215 -11.41 -20.41 -8.54
CA LEU A 215 -11.92 -19.99 -7.22
C LEU A 215 -13.44 -20.06 -7.21
N GLY A 216 -14.03 -20.88 -6.34
CA GLY A 216 -15.47 -20.94 -6.12
C GLY A 216 -15.94 -19.87 -5.14
N MET A 217 -15.50 -19.98 -3.89
CA MET A 217 -15.72 -18.99 -2.84
C MET A 217 -14.53 -18.96 -1.89
N GLY A 218 -14.38 -17.87 -1.14
CA GLY A 218 -13.30 -17.72 -0.16
C GLY A 218 -12.24 -16.74 -0.64
N LYS A 219 -10.99 -16.97 -0.21
CA LYS A 219 -9.90 -16.01 -0.41
C LYS A 219 -8.58 -16.72 -0.60
N VAL A 220 -7.89 -16.43 -1.70
CA VAL A 220 -6.61 -17.04 -2.05
C VAL A 220 -5.52 -15.98 -2.05
N ARG A 221 -4.36 -16.29 -1.46
CA ARG A 221 -3.16 -15.44 -1.52
C ARG A 221 -2.13 -16.07 -2.45
N PHE A 222 -1.57 -15.25 -3.33
CA PHE A 222 -0.42 -15.64 -4.13
C PHE A 222 0.88 -15.13 -3.52
N SER A 223 1.88 -16.00 -3.52
CA SER A 223 3.23 -15.67 -3.06
C SER A 223 4.28 -16.24 -4.01
N TYR A 224 5.43 -15.59 -4.04
CA TYR A 224 6.61 -16.04 -4.77
C TYR A 224 7.74 -16.33 -3.80
N HIS A 225 8.37 -17.49 -3.96
CA HIS A 225 9.56 -17.87 -3.19
C HIS A 225 10.80 -17.64 -4.04
N SER A 226 11.69 -16.76 -3.56
CA SER A 226 12.99 -16.50 -4.19
C SER A 226 14.08 -17.38 -3.58
N GLU A 227 15.19 -17.57 -4.32
CA GLU A 227 16.34 -18.39 -3.89
C GLU A 227 16.96 -17.91 -2.56
N ASN A 228 16.77 -16.64 -2.18
CA ASN A 228 17.24 -16.04 -0.93
C ASN A 228 16.23 -16.14 0.24
N GLN A 229 15.26 -17.06 0.18
CA GLN A 229 14.29 -17.39 1.24
C GLN A 229 13.26 -16.31 1.66
N ALA A 230 13.14 -15.18 0.94
CA ALA A 230 12.01 -14.27 1.16
C ALA A 230 10.76 -14.76 0.41
N ASN A 231 9.70 -15.09 1.16
CA ASN A 231 8.35 -15.27 0.61
C ASN A 231 7.69 -13.90 0.46
N VAL A 232 7.53 -13.43 -0.78
CA VAL A 232 6.82 -12.17 -1.05
C VAL A 232 5.39 -12.48 -1.48
N SER A 233 4.43 -12.07 -0.66
CA SER A 233 3.03 -12.01 -1.07
C SER A 233 2.82 -10.79 -1.94
N PHE A 234 2.16 -10.97 -3.08
CA PHE A 234 1.95 -9.86 -3.99
C PHE A 234 0.53 -9.75 -4.52
N THR A 235 -0.42 -10.64 -4.19
CA THR A 235 -1.85 -10.41 -4.50
C THR A 235 -2.76 -11.32 -3.69
N GLN A 236 -4.01 -10.89 -3.47
CA GLN A 236 -5.07 -11.71 -2.89
C GLN A 236 -6.29 -11.72 -3.82
N ILE A 237 -6.80 -12.90 -4.14
CA ILE A 237 -7.94 -13.12 -5.03
C ILE A 237 -9.14 -13.52 -4.18
N THR A 238 -10.23 -12.76 -4.31
CA THR A 238 -11.52 -13.03 -3.65
C THR A 238 -12.66 -13.23 -4.65
N THR A 239 -12.41 -13.03 -5.95
CA THR A 239 -13.45 -13.03 -6.98
C THR A 239 -13.86 -14.46 -7.36
N PRO A 240 -15.12 -14.85 -7.13
CA PRO A 240 -15.64 -16.11 -7.64
C PRO A 240 -15.48 -16.22 -9.16
N GLY A 241 -15.08 -17.40 -9.62
CA GLY A 241 -14.84 -17.71 -11.03
C GLY A 241 -13.44 -17.35 -11.53
N PHE A 242 -12.56 -16.77 -10.69
CA PHE A 242 -11.19 -16.44 -11.09
C PHE A 242 -10.35 -17.70 -11.31
N VAL A 243 -9.63 -17.78 -12.43
CA VAL A 243 -8.71 -18.88 -12.73
C VAL A 243 -7.41 -18.69 -11.97
N LEU A 244 -7.17 -19.55 -10.97
CA LEU A 244 -6.01 -19.50 -10.09
C LEU A 244 -4.76 -20.07 -10.76
N SER A 245 -4.83 -21.32 -11.26
CA SER A 245 -3.76 -21.95 -12.02
C SER A 245 -4.28 -22.62 -13.28
N TRP A 246 -3.47 -22.53 -14.33
CA TRP A 246 -3.69 -23.03 -15.69
C TRP A 246 -2.41 -23.64 -16.27
N ALA A 247 -1.36 -23.83 -15.46
CA ALA A 247 -0.03 -24.19 -15.95
C ALA A 247 -0.01 -25.55 -16.67
N SER A 248 -0.94 -26.45 -16.33
CA SER A 248 -1.08 -27.76 -16.97
C SER A 248 -1.48 -27.64 -18.44
N SER A 249 -2.27 -26.63 -18.81
CA SER A 249 -2.72 -26.37 -20.19
C SER A 249 -1.58 -26.06 -21.17
N VAL A 250 -0.42 -25.65 -20.65
CA VAL A 250 0.80 -25.40 -21.43
C VAL A 250 1.93 -26.36 -21.04
N PHE A 251 1.62 -27.41 -20.29
CA PHE A 251 2.56 -28.43 -19.81
C PHE A 251 3.76 -27.86 -19.04
N LYS A 252 3.52 -26.86 -18.19
CA LYS A 252 4.54 -26.23 -17.34
C LYS A 252 4.19 -26.38 -15.86
N ALA A 253 5.18 -26.12 -15.01
CA ALA A 253 4.99 -26.01 -13.57
C ALA A 253 4.30 -24.68 -13.18
N ASN A 254 3.79 -24.59 -11.96
CA ASN A 254 3.29 -23.33 -11.42
C ASN A 254 4.45 -22.31 -11.25
N ILE A 255 4.16 -21.02 -11.44
CA ILE A 255 5.17 -19.94 -11.28
C ILE A 255 5.25 -19.47 -9.82
N ILE A 256 4.14 -19.62 -9.09
CA ILE A 256 3.88 -19.03 -7.78
C ILE A 256 3.14 -20.03 -6.91
N ASN A 257 3.16 -19.80 -5.60
CA ASN A 257 2.36 -20.54 -4.64
C ASN A 257 0.96 -19.93 -4.54
N ALA A 258 -0.03 -20.74 -4.17
CA ALA A 258 -1.36 -20.30 -3.79
C ALA A 258 -1.78 -20.92 -2.46
N HIS A 259 -2.27 -20.09 -1.54
CA HIS A 259 -2.72 -20.50 -0.22
C HIS A 259 -4.15 -20.00 0.03
N ALA A 260 -4.97 -20.83 0.67
CA ALA A 260 -6.24 -20.40 1.22
C ALA A 260 -5.98 -19.48 2.43
N VAL A 261 -6.56 -18.28 2.45
CA VAL A 261 -6.45 -17.33 3.58
C VAL A 261 -7.50 -17.60 4.65
N GLN A 262 -8.63 -18.14 4.19
CA GLN A 262 -9.76 -18.62 4.97
C GLN A 262 -10.29 -19.89 4.28
N ASP A 263 -11.28 -20.55 4.85
CA ASP A 263 -11.92 -21.68 4.19
C ASP A 263 -12.36 -21.31 2.77
N THR A 264 -11.87 -22.08 1.81
CA THR A 264 -11.90 -21.71 0.39
C THR A 264 -12.30 -22.91 -0.44
N LEU A 265 -13.34 -22.71 -1.27
CA LEU A 265 -13.75 -23.67 -2.27
C LEU A 265 -13.04 -23.39 -3.59
N VAL A 266 -12.48 -24.44 -4.18
CA VAL A 266 -11.91 -24.42 -5.52
C VAL A 266 -12.59 -25.48 -6.38
N TYR A 267 -13.06 -25.06 -7.55
CA TYR A 267 -13.48 -25.94 -8.62
C TYR A 267 -12.24 -26.34 -9.42
N PHE A 268 -11.88 -27.62 -9.36
CA PHE A 268 -10.73 -28.17 -10.06
C PHE A 268 -11.18 -28.98 -11.28
N VAL A 269 -10.70 -28.64 -12.47
CA VAL A 269 -10.93 -29.43 -13.69
C VAL A 269 -9.67 -30.25 -13.97
N PRO A 270 -9.71 -31.59 -13.88
CA PRO A 270 -8.55 -32.44 -14.15
C PRO A 270 -8.00 -32.26 -15.57
N GLN A 271 -6.70 -32.39 -15.74
CA GLN A 271 -6.07 -32.28 -17.07
C GLN A 271 -6.67 -33.28 -18.08
N THR A 272 -7.03 -34.49 -17.64
CA THR A 272 -7.68 -35.48 -18.51
C THR A 272 -9.04 -35.03 -19.05
N SER A 273 -9.73 -34.15 -18.33
CA SER A 273 -11.00 -33.56 -18.75
C SER A 273 -10.75 -32.41 -19.73
N MET A 274 -9.72 -31.59 -19.46
CA MET A 274 -9.27 -30.55 -20.40
C MET A 274 -8.80 -31.14 -21.74
N ASP A 275 -8.05 -32.24 -21.73
CA ASP A 275 -7.60 -32.91 -22.95
C ASP A 275 -8.79 -33.46 -23.76
N ARG A 276 -9.81 -33.99 -23.06
CA ARG A 276 -11.04 -34.49 -23.69
C ARG A 276 -11.83 -33.38 -24.38
N ILE A 277 -12.11 -32.27 -23.69
CA ILE A 277 -12.89 -31.18 -24.29
C ILE A 277 -12.17 -30.52 -25.46
N ILE A 278 -10.85 -30.36 -25.38
CA ILE A 278 -10.00 -29.85 -26.47
C ILE A 278 -10.08 -30.75 -27.69
N LYS A 279 -10.07 -32.07 -27.51
CA LYS A 279 -10.18 -33.05 -28.59
C LYS A 279 -11.57 -33.11 -29.20
N LEU A 280 -12.61 -33.04 -28.37
CA LEU A 280 -14.02 -33.18 -28.78
C LEU A 280 -14.58 -31.90 -29.42
N ASN A 281 -14.00 -30.73 -29.12
CA ASN A 281 -14.49 -29.43 -29.62
C ASN A 281 -13.34 -28.64 -30.27
N PRO A 282 -13.03 -28.90 -31.56
CA PRO A 282 -11.93 -28.25 -32.27
C PRO A 282 -12.03 -26.72 -32.33
N THR A 283 -13.25 -26.16 -32.29
CA THR A 283 -13.49 -24.70 -32.27
C THR A 283 -13.26 -24.07 -30.89
N PHE A 284 -13.51 -24.82 -29.81
CA PHE A 284 -13.28 -24.37 -28.43
C PHE A 284 -11.79 -24.16 -28.13
N SER A 285 -10.94 -25.07 -28.61
CA SER A 285 -9.52 -25.09 -28.22
C SER A 285 -8.74 -23.81 -28.59
N PRO A 286 -8.78 -23.29 -29.83
CA PRO A 286 -8.16 -22.00 -30.14
C PRO A 286 -8.73 -20.85 -29.32
N GLN A 287 -10.05 -20.83 -29.07
CA GLN A 287 -10.68 -19.80 -28.24
C GLN A 287 -10.18 -19.86 -26.79
N TYR A 288 -10.04 -21.07 -26.22
CA TYR A 288 -9.50 -21.27 -24.88
C TYR A 288 -8.09 -20.70 -24.74
N PHE A 289 -7.19 -20.97 -25.69
CA PHE A 289 -5.84 -20.41 -25.65
C PHE A 289 -5.79 -18.91 -25.96
N LYS A 290 -6.66 -18.37 -26.83
CA LYS A 290 -6.83 -16.91 -26.98
C LYS A 290 -7.26 -16.26 -25.66
N ARG A 291 -8.20 -16.87 -24.93
CA ARG A 291 -8.62 -16.41 -23.60
C ARG A 291 -7.52 -16.54 -22.56
N LEU A 292 -6.68 -17.57 -22.67
CA LEU A 292 -5.51 -17.73 -21.81
C LEU A 292 -4.47 -16.63 -22.03
N LEU A 293 -4.22 -16.21 -23.28
CA LEU A 293 -3.38 -15.04 -23.57
C LEU A 293 -3.97 -13.74 -23.01
N TRP A 294 -5.30 -13.59 -23.05
CA TRP A 294 -5.99 -12.48 -22.39
C TRP A 294 -5.74 -12.50 -20.87
N LEU A 295 -5.87 -13.67 -20.21
CA LEU A 295 -5.63 -13.82 -18.77
C LEU A 295 -4.17 -13.49 -18.41
N ILE A 296 -3.20 -14.01 -19.19
CA ILE A 296 -1.77 -13.69 -19.03
C ILE A 296 -1.52 -12.18 -19.11
N SER A 297 -2.20 -11.49 -20.03
CA SER A 297 -2.06 -10.05 -20.21
C SER A 297 -2.56 -9.28 -18.98
N HIS A 298 -3.70 -9.68 -18.42
CA HIS A 298 -4.23 -9.12 -17.17
C HIS A 298 -3.32 -9.38 -15.97
N GLN A 299 -2.77 -10.60 -15.85
CA GLN A 299 -1.83 -10.93 -14.78
C GLN A 299 -0.55 -10.08 -14.87
N LEU A 300 0.01 -9.93 -16.08
CA LEU A 300 1.15 -9.04 -16.32
C LEU A 300 0.84 -7.60 -15.98
N GLN A 301 -0.31 -7.09 -16.39
CA GLN A 301 -0.75 -5.72 -16.08
C GLN A 301 -0.84 -5.49 -14.56
N ALA A 302 -1.47 -6.40 -13.82
CA ALA A 302 -1.58 -6.30 -12.36
C ALA A 302 -0.20 -6.32 -11.67
N ILE A 303 0.69 -7.22 -12.08
CA ILE A 303 2.06 -7.30 -11.51
C ILE A 303 2.85 -6.03 -11.83
N ARG A 304 2.75 -5.50 -13.06
CA ARG A 304 3.45 -4.28 -13.47
C ARG A 304 2.94 -3.04 -12.78
N ALA A 305 1.63 -2.92 -12.56
CA ALA A 305 1.07 -1.86 -11.74
C ALA A 305 1.67 -1.88 -10.32
N ARG A 306 1.87 -3.08 -9.74
CA ARG A 306 2.57 -3.22 -8.45
C ARG A 306 4.06 -2.87 -8.53
N ILE A 307 4.75 -3.18 -9.63
CA ILE A 307 6.14 -2.74 -9.84
C ILE A 307 6.22 -1.21 -9.85
N ILE A 308 5.25 -0.52 -10.46
CA ILE A 308 5.17 0.95 -10.43
C ILE A 308 4.91 1.42 -9.00
N ALA A 309 3.87 0.89 -8.35
CA ALA A 309 3.47 1.25 -6.99
C ALA A 309 4.55 0.99 -5.93
N SER A 310 5.42 0.00 -6.13
CA SER A 310 6.55 -0.29 -5.23
C SER A 310 7.61 0.82 -5.20
N ARG A 311 7.58 1.76 -6.15
CA ARG A 311 8.42 2.96 -6.13
C ARG A 311 7.76 4.01 -5.23
N LEU A 312 8.56 4.68 -4.39
CA LEU A 312 8.10 5.67 -3.42
C LEU A 312 7.09 6.66 -4.04
N ASN A 313 5.87 6.73 -3.50
CA ASN A 313 4.78 7.64 -3.87
C ASN A 313 4.19 7.46 -5.30
N HIS A 314 4.30 6.28 -5.91
CA HIS A 314 3.82 6.05 -7.29
C HIS A 314 2.50 5.27 -7.39
N GLU A 315 1.73 5.13 -6.31
CA GLU A 315 0.48 4.35 -6.33
C GLU A 315 -0.59 4.99 -7.21
N VAL A 316 -0.73 6.32 -7.15
CA VAL A 316 -1.66 7.06 -8.01
C VAL A 316 -1.29 6.89 -9.48
N VAL A 317 0.01 6.94 -9.80
CA VAL A 317 0.51 6.71 -11.16
C VAL A 317 0.26 5.27 -11.62
N ALA A 318 0.49 4.29 -10.74
CA ALA A 318 0.19 2.89 -11.03
C ALA A 318 -1.30 2.68 -11.36
N ILE A 319 -2.19 3.36 -10.64
CA ILE A 319 -3.64 3.30 -10.85
C ILE A 319 -4.04 4.01 -12.14
N SER A 320 -3.48 5.20 -12.42
CA SER A 320 -3.71 5.89 -13.69
C SER A 320 -3.31 4.99 -14.85
N ASN A 321 -2.09 4.45 -14.83
CA ASN A 321 -1.60 3.57 -15.89
C ASN A 321 -2.45 2.29 -16.05
N LEU A 322 -2.91 1.71 -14.94
CA LEU A 322 -3.83 0.57 -14.95
C LEU A 322 -5.15 0.92 -15.65
N ILE A 323 -5.71 2.10 -15.38
CA ILE A 323 -6.94 2.59 -16.00
C ILE A 323 -6.69 2.93 -17.48
N ASP A 324 -5.60 3.60 -17.82
CA ASP A 324 -5.25 4.02 -19.18
C ASP A 324 -5.06 2.82 -20.11
N GLN A 325 -4.41 1.75 -19.64
CA GLN A 325 -4.30 0.48 -20.34
C GLN A 325 -5.64 -0.21 -20.59
N ASN A 326 -6.67 0.14 -19.81
CA ASN A 326 -8.02 -0.37 -19.98
C ASN A 326 -8.96 0.64 -20.66
N SER A 327 -8.55 1.90 -20.85
CA SER A 327 -9.39 3.02 -21.32
C SER A 327 -10.16 2.70 -22.61
N ALA A 328 -9.50 2.10 -23.60
CA ALA A 328 -10.10 1.74 -24.88
C ALA A 328 -11.18 0.64 -24.78
N ARG A 329 -11.30 -0.04 -23.64
CA ARG A 329 -12.34 -1.04 -23.32
C ARG A 329 -13.36 -0.55 -22.30
N LEU A 330 -13.08 0.55 -21.62
CA LEU A 330 -14.00 1.16 -20.66
C LEU A 330 -15.04 1.99 -21.41
N THR A 331 -16.26 2.01 -20.89
CA THR A 331 -17.28 2.96 -21.36
C THR A 331 -16.83 4.38 -21.03
N LEU A 332 -17.24 5.36 -21.84
CA LEU A 332 -16.94 6.78 -21.57
C LEU A 332 -17.55 7.27 -20.25
N THR A 333 -18.59 6.59 -19.76
CA THR A 333 -19.28 6.89 -18.50
C THR A 333 -18.73 6.13 -17.29
N SER A 334 -17.74 5.25 -17.48
CA SER A 334 -17.19 4.47 -16.37
C SER A 334 -16.64 5.40 -15.26
N PRO A 335 -17.02 5.19 -13.99
CA PRO A 335 -16.49 5.98 -12.88
C PRO A 335 -14.97 5.84 -12.70
N LEU A 336 -14.35 4.79 -13.27
CA LEU A 336 -12.90 4.57 -13.21
C LEU A 336 -12.10 5.77 -13.74
N HIS A 337 -12.60 6.46 -14.76
CA HIS A 337 -11.91 7.64 -15.32
C HIS A 337 -11.74 8.79 -14.30
N LYS A 338 -12.54 8.82 -13.23
CA LYS A 338 -12.45 9.85 -12.18
C LYS A 338 -11.43 9.50 -11.09
N ILE A 339 -11.05 8.23 -10.98
CA ILE A 339 -10.27 7.72 -9.84
C ILE A 339 -8.91 8.44 -9.70
N PRO A 340 -8.10 8.64 -10.75
CA PRO A 340 -6.83 9.36 -10.61
C PRO A 340 -7.02 10.76 -10.02
N HIS A 341 -8.01 11.50 -10.53
CA HIS A 341 -8.34 12.85 -10.05
C HIS A 341 -8.84 12.89 -8.61
N LEU A 342 -9.62 11.89 -8.18
CA LEU A 342 -10.08 11.80 -6.80
C LEU A 342 -8.94 11.45 -5.84
N LEU A 343 -7.91 10.74 -6.31
CA LEU A 343 -6.73 10.40 -5.52
C LEU A 343 -5.73 11.55 -5.39
N ASP A 344 -5.76 12.53 -6.30
CA ASP A 344 -4.87 13.70 -6.30
C ASP A 344 -5.07 14.62 -5.09
N ASN A 345 -6.22 14.53 -4.41
CA ASN A 345 -6.52 15.34 -3.24
C ASN A 345 -6.97 14.46 -2.06
N LYS A 346 -6.30 14.61 -0.91
CA LYS A 346 -6.62 13.89 0.34
C LYS A 346 -8.09 14.00 0.79
N LEU A 347 -8.77 15.09 0.42
CA LEU A 347 -10.17 15.31 0.76
C LEU A 347 -11.12 14.41 -0.05
N THR A 348 -10.71 14.00 -1.25
CA THR A 348 -11.51 13.19 -2.19
C THR A 348 -11.06 11.73 -2.27
N VAL A 349 -9.97 11.35 -1.56
CA VAL A 349 -9.49 9.95 -1.50
C VAL A 349 -10.57 8.99 -1.00
N THR A 350 -11.46 9.45 -0.11
CA THR A 350 -12.60 8.63 0.33
C THR A 350 -13.54 8.31 -0.81
N ASP A 351 -13.90 9.32 -1.60
CA ASP A 351 -14.79 9.15 -2.76
C ASP A 351 -14.16 8.19 -3.79
N ALA A 352 -12.83 8.24 -3.97
CA ALA A 352 -12.10 7.29 -4.81
C ALA A 352 -12.26 5.85 -4.29
N ILE A 353 -12.00 5.63 -3.00
CA ILE A 353 -12.07 4.29 -2.38
C ILE A 353 -13.50 3.75 -2.44
N ASP A 354 -14.49 4.57 -2.10
CA ASP A 354 -15.90 4.16 -2.08
C ASP A 354 -16.40 3.85 -3.50
N THR A 355 -15.96 4.62 -4.51
CA THR A 355 -16.24 4.33 -5.91
C THR A 355 -15.65 2.98 -6.34
N LEU A 356 -14.42 2.67 -5.95
CA LEU A 356 -13.78 1.39 -6.28
C LEU A 356 -14.47 0.21 -5.57
N GLU A 357 -14.84 0.35 -4.31
CA GLU A 357 -15.59 -0.69 -3.58
C GLU A 357 -16.96 -0.94 -4.22
N ASN A 358 -17.67 0.12 -4.64
CA ASN A 358 -18.93 -0.03 -5.37
C ASN A 358 -18.73 -0.75 -6.72
N LEU A 359 -17.69 -0.40 -7.49
CA LEU A 359 -17.38 -1.05 -8.76
C LEU A 359 -16.97 -2.52 -8.59
N LYS A 360 -16.27 -2.85 -7.51
CA LYS A 360 -15.93 -4.24 -7.16
C LYS A 360 -17.17 -5.12 -7.02
N GLU A 361 -18.28 -4.57 -6.53
CA GLU A 361 -19.53 -5.32 -6.31
C GLU A 361 -20.47 -5.25 -7.54
N HIS A 362 -20.66 -4.05 -8.08
CA HIS A 362 -21.72 -3.75 -9.04
C HIS A 362 -21.23 -3.41 -10.46
N GLY A 363 -19.92 -3.29 -10.68
CA GLY A 363 -19.35 -2.97 -11.98
C GLY A 363 -19.45 -4.09 -13.02
N THR A 364 -19.13 -3.76 -14.26
CA THR A 364 -18.88 -4.73 -15.33
C THR A 364 -17.70 -5.66 -15.00
N SER A 365 -17.55 -6.79 -15.71
CA SER A 365 -16.43 -7.73 -15.53
C SER A 365 -15.06 -7.03 -15.56
N LEU A 366 -14.90 -6.05 -16.47
CA LEU A 366 -13.68 -5.26 -16.58
C LEU A 366 -13.52 -4.28 -15.41
N GLU A 367 -14.56 -3.54 -15.06
CA GLU A 367 -14.51 -2.57 -13.96
C GLU A 367 -14.20 -3.25 -12.63
N LYS A 368 -14.81 -4.41 -12.36
CA LYS A 368 -14.52 -5.23 -11.19
C LYS A 368 -13.04 -5.58 -11.10
N THR A 369 -12.46 -6.03 -12.22
CA THR A 369 -11.05 -6.44 -12.29
C THR A 369 -10.10 -5.27 -12.02
N VAL A 370 -10.37 -4.11 -12.64
CA VAL A 370 -9.57 -2.89 -12.42
C VAL A 370 -9.75 -2.39 -10.98
N ALA A 371 -10.99 -2.37 -10.46
CA ALA A 371 -11.28 -1.89 -9.12
C ALA A 371 -10.58 -2.72 -8.03
N LEU A 372 -10.63 -4.06 -8.15
CA LEU A 372 -9.91 -4.97 -7.26
C LEU A 372 -8.41 -4.72 -7.26
N SER A 373 -7.82 -4.61 -8.46
CA SER A 373 -6.38 -4.35 -8.61
C SER A 373 -5.98 -2.99 -8.01
N SER A 374 -6.81 -1.96 -8.21
CA SER A 374 -6.60 -0.64 -7.63
C SER A 374 -6.71 -0.64 -6.10
N LEU A 375 -7.72 -1.29 -5.53
CA LEU A 375 -7.90 -1.38 -4.07
C LEU A 375 -6.70 -2.05 -3.38
N ASP A 376 -6.16 -3.10 -4.00
CA ASP A 376 -4.97 -3.78 -3.53
C ASP A 376 -3.72 -2.88 -3.55
N ILE A 377 -3.59 -1.99 -4.54
CA ILE A 377 -2.50 -1.01 -4.63
C ILE A 377 -2.67 0.11 -3.60
N LEU A 378 -3.92 0.47 -3.27
CA LEU A 378 -4.27 1.59 -2.39
C LEU A 378 -4.17 1.31 -0.89
N GLU A 379 -3.74 0.12 -0.45
CA GLU A 379 -3.77 -0.23 0.99
C GLU A 379 -3.07 0.81 1.89
N GLY A 380 -1.87 1.27 1.49
CA GLY A 380 -1.14 2.29 2.24
C GLY A 380 -1.83 3.66 2.24
N ILE A 381 -2.46 4.04 1.13
CA ILE A 381 -3.26 5.27 1.03
C ILE A 381 -4.53 5.16 1.89
N ARG A 382 -5.17 4.00 1.93
CA ARG A 382 -6.33 3.74 2.79
C ARG A 382 -5.98 3.89 4.27
N LYS A 383 -4.85 3.33 4.73
CA LYS A 383 -4.37 3.49 6.12
C LYS A 383 -4.13 4.96 6.47
N GLU A 384 -3.48 5.70 5.59
CA GLU A 384 -3.27 7.13 5.80
C GLU A 384 -4.58 7.93 5.80
N GLN A 385 -5.52 7.60 4.92
CA GLN A 385 -6.83 8.24 4.90
C GLN A 385 -7.62 7.99 6.20
N GLN A 386 -7.51 6.79 6.77
CA GLN A 386 -8.09 6.47 8.07
C GLN A 386 -7.47 7.32 9.18
N PHE A 387 -6.14 7.49 9.18
CA PHE A 387 -5.45 8.39 10.11
C PHE A 387 -5.96 9.83 9.99
N TYR A 388 -6.03 10.36 8.76
CA TYR A 388 -6.53 11.71 8.50
C TYR A 388 -7.99 11.90 8.94
N LYS A 389 -8.89 10.96 8.62
CA LYS A 389 -10.28 10.95 9.12
C LYS A 389 -10.33 10.93 10.65
N GLY A 390 -9.43 10.19 11.27
CA GLY A 390 -9.26 10.19 12.73
C GLY A 390 -9.01 11.60 13.27
N LEU A 391 -8.09 12.36 12.67
CA LEU A 391 -7.78 13.73 13.08
C LEU A 391 -9.00 14.67 12.95
N VAL A 392 -9.77 14.54 11.85
CA VAL A 392 -11.03 15.27 11.67
C VAL A 392 -12.02 14.92 12.79
N ASN A 393 -12.17 13.64 13.11
CA ASN A 393 -13.07 13.18 14.17
C ASN A 393 -12.64 13.67 15.56
N VAL A 394 -11.34 13.73 15.85
CA VAL A 394 -10.82 14.34 17.08
C VAL A 394 -11.23 15.80 17.17
N TYR A 395 -11.00 16.59 16.11
CA TYR A 395 -11.37 18.00 16.10
C TYR A 395 -12.85 18.17 16.41
N ASN A 396 -13.70 17.46 15.67
CA ASN A 396 -15.15 17.52 15.82
C ASN A 396 -15.62 17.05 17.20
N SER A 397 -14.97 16.05 17.79
CA SER A 397 -15.32 15.55 19.14
C SER A 397 -15.01 16.55 20.24
N VAL A 398 -13.95 17.36 20.08
CA VAL A 398 -13.58 18.41 21.04
C VAL A 398 -14.47 19.64 20.90
N VAL A 399 -14.62 20.13 19.67
CA VAL A 399 -15.42 21.33 19.38
C VAL A 399 -16.91 21.08 19.59
N GLY A 400 -17.39 19.90 19.19
CA GLY A 400 -18.79 19.48 19.31
C GLY A 400 -19.18 18.95 20.69
N ALA A 401 -18.25 18.86 21.66
CA ALA A 401 -18.60 18.42 23.02
C ALA A 401 -19.60 19.39 23.69
N PRO A 402 -20.54 18.91 24.52
CA PRO A 402 -21.52 19.76 25.21
C PRO A 402 -20.89 20.97 25.89
N LYS A 403 -21.46 22.16 25.70
CA LYS A 403 -20.81 23.43 26.08
C LYS A 403 -20.49 23.54 27.58
N ASP A 404 -21.35 22.94 28.41
CA ASP A 404 -21.27 22.85 29.86
C ASP A 404 -20.32 21.75 30.37
N LEU A 405 -19.83 20.88 29.48
CA LEU A 405 -18.90 19.82 29.85
C LEU A 405 -17.57 20.43 30.36
N PRO A 406 -17.07 20.02 31.55
CA PRO A 406 -15.81 20.51 32.07
C PRO A 406 -14.63 20.18 31.15
N ALA A 407 -13.67 21.11 31.04
CA ALA A 407 -12.51 20.97 30.17
C ALA A 407 -11.71 19.67 30.42
N GLU A 408 -11.67 19.18 31.66
CA GLU A 408 -11.05 17.89 32.00
C GLU A 408 -11.70 16.71 31.27
N GLN A 409 -13.03 16.67 31.22
CA GLN A 409 -13.76 15.62 30.53
C GLN A 409 -13.57 15.74 29.02
N VAL A 410 -13.54 16.97 28.47
CA VAL A 410 -13.23 17.20 27.06
C VAL A 410 -11.81 16.71 26.71
N ARG A 411 -10.82 16.91 27.59
CA ARG A 411 -9.46 16.36 27.42
C ARG A 411 -9.47 14.83 27.43
N LYS A 412 -10.26 14.18 28.28
CA LYS A 412 -10.42 12.71 28.30
C LYS A 412 -11.06 12.19 27.01
N ILE A 413 -12.06 12.89 26.47
CA ILE A 413 -12.65 12.60 25.15
C ILE A 413 -11.58 12.71 24.06
N SER A 414 -10.83 13.81 24.04
CA SER A 414 -9.74 14.04 23.07
C SER A 414 -8.69 12.92 23.14
N ALA A 415 -8.21 12.60 24.35
CA ALA A 415 -7.22 11.55 24.56
C ALA A 415 -7.70 10.17 24.12
N THR A 416 -8.96 9.82 24.43
CA THR A 416 -9.57 8.55 24.01
C THR A 416 -9.69 8.47 22.48
N ALA A 417 -10.06 9.56 21.82
CA ALA A 417 -10.11 9.62 20.37
C ALA A 417 -8.71 9.46 19.74
N TYR A 418 -7.68 10.06 20.33
CA TYR A 418 -6.29 9.86 19.90
C TYR A 418 -5.78 8.44 20.10
N MET A 419 -6.12 7.77 21.22
CA MET A 419 -5.76 6.37 21.43
C MET A 419 -6.24 5.49 20.26
N LYS A 420 -7.50 5.66 19.84
CA LYS A 420 -8.06 4.93 18.68
C LYS A 420 -7.27 5.16 17.39
N ILE A 421 -6.75 6.37 17.18
CA ILE A 421 -5.96 6.69 15.99
C ILE A 421 -4.60 6.00 16.08
N PHE A 422 -3.89 6.17 17.19
CA PHE A 422 -2.53 5.65 17.35
C PHE A 422 -2.47 4.12 17.50
N ASP A 423 -3.50 3.48 18.07
CA ASP A 423 -3.60 2.02 18.14
C ASP A 423 -3.67 1.35 16.74
N HIS A 424 -3.99 2.13 15.69
CA HIS A 424 -3.98 1.69 14.29
C HIS A 424 -2.79 2.22 13.48
N GLN A 425 -1.76 2.78 14.12
CA GLN A 425 -0.53 3.26 13.49
C GLN A 425 0.68 2.54 14.07
N ASP A 426 1.73 2.40 13.24
CA ASP A 426 2.99 1.85 13.70
C ASP A 426 3.65 2.83 14.68
N HIS A 427 3.86 2.37 15.91
CA HIS A 427 4.48 3.18 16.95
C HIS A 427 5.25 2.34 17.97
N ILE A 428 6.24 2.96 18.60
CA ILE A 428 7.08 2.35 19.64
C ILE A 428 7.05 3.25 20.87
N ILE A 429 6.81 2.64 22.04
CA ILE A 429 6.96 3.29 23.34
C ILE A 429 7.96 2.48 24.17
N LYS A 430 9.01 3.13 24.66
CA LYS A 430 10.05 2.51 25.52
C LYS A 430 10.24 3.33 26.79
N GLY A 431 10.69 2.68 27.87
CA GLY A 431 10.97 3.34 29.13
C GLY A 431 9.74 3.59 30.02
N GLN A 432 8.67 2.82 29.83
CA GLN A 432 7.45 2.94 30.65
C GLN A 432 7.71 2.67 32.14
N GLU A 433 8.72 1.87 32.44
CA GLU A 433 9.25 1.60 33.78
C GLU A 433 9.79 2.86 34.48
N ASN A 434 10.19 3.90 33.72
CA ASN A 434 10.67 5.16 34.27
C ASN A 434 9.54 6.10 34.73
N LEU A 435 8.27 5.77 34.42
CA LEU A 435 7.13 6.61 34.81
C LEU A 435 6.95 6.60 36.33
N PRO A 436 6.96 7.77 37.00
CA PRO A 436 6.73 7.84 38.44
C PRO A 436 5.41 7.19 38.85
N GLU A 437 5.35 6.53 40.00
CA GLU A 437 4.12 5.87 40.45
C GLU A 437 2.99 6.85 40.71
N LYS A 438 3.29 8.01 41.30
CA LYS A 438 2.32 9.06 41.61
C LYS A 438 2.37 10.16 40.56
N SER A 439 1.20 10.69 40.20
CA SER A 439 1.06 11.86 39.36
C SER A 439 1.49 13.16 40.08
N GLY A 440 1.50 14.28 39.35
CA GLY A 440 2.04 15.56 39.84
C GLY A 440 3.45 15.84 39.32
N ASN A 441 3.76 15.40 38.10
CA ASN A 441 5.08 15.53 37.48
C ASN A 441 5.04 16.43 36.24
N ILE A 442 6.21 16.91 35.83
CA ILE A 442 6.38 17.70 34.61
C ILE A 442 7.04 16.82 33.56
N PHE A 443 6.33 16.54 32.48
CA PHE A 443 6.83 15.82 31.31
C PHE A 443 7.39 16.83 30.32
N ILE A 444 8.71 16.79 30.11
CA ILE A 444 9.37 17.63 29.11
C ILE A 444 9.61 16.82 27.84
N TYR A 445 9.32 17.43 26.69
CA TYR A 445 9.41 16.74 25.41
C TYR A 445 9.97 17.65 24.33
N ASN A 446 10.65 17.06 23.34
CA ASN A 446 10.98 17.81 22.14
C ASN A 446 9.76 17.98 21.24
N HIS A 447 9.54 19.19 20.73
CA HIS A 447 8.36 19.52 19.95
C HIS A 447 8.66 19.45 18.45
N LEU A 448 7.92 18.60 17.75
CA LEU A 448 8.09 18.34 16.33
C LEU A 448 7.06 19.08 15.49
N ARG A 449 7.47 19.49 14.28
CA ARG A 449 6.56 20.08 13.29
C ARG A 449 5.51 19.06 12.88
N ASN A 450 4.39 19.52 12.34
CA ASN A 450 3.41 18.61 11.73
C ASN A 450 3.63 18.53 10.23
N HIS A 451 3.46 17.34 9.66
CA HIS A 451 3.40 17.18 8.21
C HIS A 451 2.20 17.95 7.63
N THR A 452 2.39 18.67 6.52
CA THR A 452 1.34 19.49 5.89
C THR A 452 0.13 18.67 5.45
N TYR A 453 0.34 17.39 5.10
CA TYR A 453 -0.73 16.44 4.78
C TYR A 453 -1.75 16.28 5.92
N ASN A 454 -1.35 16.47 7.18
CA ASN A 454 -2.24 16.36 8.35
C ASN A 454 -3.01 17.67 8.66
N THR A 455 -2.79 18.73 7.89
CA THR A 455 -3.53 20.00 8.05
C THR A 455 -5.00 19.81 7.68
N LEU A 456 -5.91 20.18 8.58
CA LEU A 456 -7.35 20.07 8.36
C LEU A 456 -7.85 21.12 7.34
N PRO A 457 -9.06 20.98 6.77
CA PRO A 457 -9.56 21.88 5.72
C PRO A 457 -9.69 23.35 6.16
N ASN A 458 -9.87 23.59 7.46
CA ASN A 458 -9.91 24.92 8.07
C ASN A 458 -8.51 25.49 8.41
N GLN A 459 -7.44 24.91 7.83
CA GLN A 459 -6.03 25.25 8.05
C GLN A 459 -5.51 24.98 9.47
N PHE A 460 -6.26 24.24 10.28
CA PHE A 460 -5.79 23.84 11.60
C PHE A 460 -4.79 22.68 11.53
N GLN A 461 -3.68 22.81 12.24
CA GLN A 461 -2.70 21.75 12.42
C GLN A 461 -2.72 21.27 13.86
N ILE A 462 -3.05 20.00 14.07
CA ILE A 462 -3.06 19.43 15.41
C ILE A 462 -1.69 18.84 15.76
N THR A 463 -1.13 19.20 16.92
CA THR A 463 0.19 18.78 17.39
C THR A 463 0.21 17.31 17.84
N LEU A 464 0.68 16.42 16.95
CA LEU A 464 0.59 14.97 17.19
C LEU A 464 1.41 14.50 18.39
N ASP A 465 2.60 15.04 18.60
CA ASP A 465 3.54 14.65 19.66
C ASP A 465 2.97 14.85 21.07
N SER A 466 2.50 16.04 21.40
CA SER A 466 1.94 16.37 22.71
C SER A 466 0.64 15.61 22.96
N HIS A 467 -0.18 15.41 21.92
CA HIS A 467 -1.37 14.58 22.00
C HIS A 467 -1.04 13.10 22.17
N PHE A 468 0.05 12.60 21.60
CA PHE A 468 0.55 11.24 21.83
C PHE A 468 0.98 11.06 23.29
N ILE A 469 1.69 12.02 23.88
CA ILE A 469 2.04 11.95 25.32
C ILE A 469 0.77 11.95 26.18
N SER A 470 -0.18 12.86 25.92
CA SER A 470 -1.45 12.89 26.64
C SER A 470 -2.22 11.57 26.56
N SER A 471 -2.32 10.97 25.37
CA SER A 471 -3.19 9.81 25.12
C SER A 471 -2.52 8.46 25.36
N MET A 472 -1.29 8.28 24.89
CA MET A 472 -0.59 6.99 24.90
C MET A 472 0.30 6.80 26.12
N VAL A 473 0.68 7.88 26.81
CA VAL A 473 1.51 7.82 28.03
C VAL A 473 0.70 8.16 29.27
N LEU A 474 0.20 9.39 29.39
CA LEU A 474 -0.40 9.88 30.63
C LEU A 474 -1.78 9.27 30.90
N MET A 475 -2.68 9.29 29.91
CA MET A 475 -4.01 8.70 30.05
C MET A 475 -3.94 7.19 30.37
N LYS A 476 -3.06 6.44 29.70
CA LYS A 476 -2.87 5.00 29.96
C LYS A 476 -2.29 4.71 31.36
N LYS A 477 -1.35 5.53 31.86
CA LYS A 477 -0.70 5.31 33.18
C LYS A 477 -1.51 5.84 34.36
N TYR A 478 -2.10 7.03 34.23
CA TYR A 478 -2.68 7.79 35.34
C TYR A 478 -4.18 8.02 35.22
N GLY A 479 -4.82 7.65 34.10
CA GLY A 479 -6.24 7.95 33.85
C GLY A 479 -6.53 9.44 33.63
N ASP A 480 -5.49 10.26 33.45
CA ASP A 480 -5.56 11.70 33.23
C ASP A 480 -4.58 12.09 32.10
N PRO A 481 -5.03 12.84 31.07
CA PRO A 481 -4.20 13.20 29.91
C PRO A 481 -3.23 14.37 30.18
N GLY A 482 -3.26 14.97 31.36
CA GLY A 482 -2.46 16.11 31.78
C GLY A 482 -2.92 17.46 31.19
N LEU A 483 -2.27 18.53 31.66
CA LEU A 483 -2.37 19.86 31.06
C LEU A 483 -1.15 20.15 30.20
N ARG A 484 -1.40 20.73 29.03
CA ARG A 484 -0.37 21.19 28.10
C ARG A 484 -0.20 22.69 28.21
N ILE A 485 0.97 23.15 27.79
CA ILE A 485 1.27 24.56 27.57
C ILE A 485 1.09 24.86 26.09
N VAL A 486 0.17 25.78 25.78
CA VAL A 486 -0.28 26.03 24.40
C VAL A 486 -0.03 27.49 24.06
N ARG A 487 0.41 27.76 22.83
CA ARG A 487 0.58 29.15 22.40
C ARG A 487 -0.77 29.84 22.21
N VAL A 488 -0.85 31.12 22.54
CA VAL A 488 -1.98 31.94 22.11
C VAL A 488 -1.94 32.05 20.58
N GLY A 489 -3.02 31.63 19.93
CA GLY A 489 -3.20 31.72 18.47
C GLY A 489 -3.33 33.17 17.99
N LEU A 490 -3.04 33.40 16.71
CA LEU A 490 -3.34 34.65 16.02
C LEU A 490 -4.86 34.78 15.82
N SER A 491 -5.35 36.01 15.68
CA SER A 491 -6.79 36.27 15.49
C SER A 491 -7.39 35.60 14.24
N LYS A 492 -6.56 35.30 13.23
CA LYS A 492 -6.96 34.57 12.03
C LYS A 492 -7.06 33.04 12.22
N GLU A 493 -6.55 32.50 13.33
CA GLU A 493 -6.51 31.06 13.62
C GLU A 493 -7.73 30.62 14.44
N PHE A 494 -8.93 30.84 13.91
CA PHE A 494 -10.19 30.57 14.62
C PHE A 494 -10.30 29.11 15.10
N ALA A 495 -9.95 28.15 14.25
CA ALA A 495 -10.00 26.73 14.58
C ALA A 495 -9.03 26.33 15.71
N HIS A 496 -7.85 26.96 15.77
CA HIS A 496 -6.92 26.78 16.87
C HIS A 496 -7.53 27.26 18.19
N GLN A 497 -8.09 28.47 18.18
CA GLN A 497 -8.74 29.04 19.36
C GLN A 497 -9.89 28.16 19.83
N GLU A 498 -10.81 27.79 18.93
CA GLU A 498 -11.98 26.98 19.24
C GLU A 498 -11.60 25.64 19.88
N TYR A 499 -10.62 24.94 19.29
CA TYR A 499 -10.15 23.66 19.79
C TYR A 499 -9.51 23.76 21.18
N TYR A 500 -8.54 24.66 21.36
CA TYR A 500 -7.77 24.74 22.60
C TYR A 500 -8.52 25.38 23.76
N GLN A 501 -9.47 26.28 23.50
CA GLN A 501 -10.35 26.83 24.54
C GLN A 501 -11.24 25.75 25.16
N ARG A 502 -11.74 24.81 24.34
CA ARG A 502 -12.53 23.67 24.83
C ARG A 502 -11.71 22.73 25.71
N LEU A 503 -10.42 22.59 25.43
CA LEU A 503 -9.51 21.75 26.22
C LEU A 503 -9.02 22.42 27.51
N GLY A 504 -9.15 23.74 27.66
CA GLY A 504 -8.76 24.46 28.87
C GLY A 504 -7.30 24.20 29.28
N HIS A 505 -6.39 24.25 28.30
CA HIS A 505 -4.95 24.21 28.53
C HIS A 505 -4.41 25.59 28.97
N ILE A 506 -3.14 25.64 29.36
CA ILE A 506 -2.52 26.87 29.88
C ILE A 506 -1.88 27.64 28.72
N ASP A 507 -2.33 28.88 28.52
CA ASP A 507 -1.91 29.72 27.41
C ASP A 507 -0.60 30.47 27.68
N VAL A 508 0.27 30.54 26.67
CA VAL A 508 1.53 31.32 26.69
C VAL A 508 1.76 32.09 25.39
N PHE A 509 2.55 33.16 25.44
CA PHE A 509 3.00 33.84 24.22
C PHE A 509 4.31 33.25 23.69
N THR A 510 4.31 32.92 22.40
CA THR A 510 5.50 32.50 21.63
C THR A 510 5.80 33.53 20.54
N GLU A 511 6.84 33.29 19.73
CA GLU A 511 7.13 34.11 18.54
C GLU A 511 5.94 34.09 17.55
N ASP A 512 5.28 32.93 17.43
CA ASP A 512 4.11 32.72 16.56
C ASP A 512 2.81 33.36 17.08
N SER A 513 2.80 33.90 18.30
CA SER A 513 1.66 34.63 18.85
C SER A 513 1.62 36.11 18.42
N GLY A 514 2.59 36.55 17.61
CA GLY A 514 2.75 37.93 17.15
C GLY A 514 3.28 38.90 18.20
N THR A 515 3.48 40.16 17.80
CA THR A 515 4.02 41.20 18.70
C THR A 515 2.97 41.62 19.74
N LYS A 516 3.28 41.41 21.03
CA LYS A 516 2.42 41.78 22.17
C LYS A 516 3.13 42.74 23.13
N PRO A 517 2.41 43.65 23.82
CA PRO A 517 2.99 44.56 24.81
C PRO A 517 3.72 43.81 25.94
N LYS A 518 4.86 44.34 26.39
CA LYS A 518 5.67 43.73 27.48
C LYS A 518 4.84 43.47 28.76
N LYS A 519 3.93 44.38 29.12
CA LYS A 519 3.04 44.25 30.29
C LYS A 519 2.15 43.00 30.18
N LEU A 520 1.55 42.78 29.00
CA LEU A 520 0.69 41.64 28.74
C LEU A 520 1.49 40.32 28.77
N LYS A 521 2.71 40.32 28.20
CA LYS A 521 3.63 39.16 28.29
C LYS A 521 3.97 38.80 29.73
N LYS A 522 4.20 39.80 30.60
CA LYS A 522 4.48 39.57 32.03
C LYS A 522 3.26 39.00 32.76
N GLN A 523 2.06 39.50 32.47
CA GLN A 523 0.82 39.00 33.06
C GLN A 523 0.56 37.53 32.71
N VAL A 524 0.60 37.17 31.43
CA VAL A 524 0.40 35.78 30.98
C VAL A 524 1.47 34.85 31.55
N ARG A 525 2.74 35.30 31.62
CA ARG A 525 3.80 34.52 32.28
C ARG A 525 3.48 34.26 33.76
N GLN A 526 2.96 35.23 34.49
CA GLN A 526 2.57 35.03 35.89
C GLN A 526 1.39 34.07 36.02
N MET A 527 0.39 34.19 35.14
CA MET A 527 -0.74 33.26 35.10
C MET A 527 -0.27 31.81 34.86
N PHE A 528 0.68 31.61 33.94
CA PHE A 528 1.31 30.31 33.72
C PHE A 528 1.85 29.70 35.03
N TYR A 529 2.70 30.40 35.79
CA TYR A 529 3.27 29.82 37.04
C TYR A 529 2.18 29.52 38.07
N ASN A 530 1.17 30.39 38.19
CA ASN A 530 0.09 30.21 39.14
C ASN A 530 -0.80 29.00 38.79
N GLU A 531 -1.26 28.89 37.55
CA GLU A 531 -2.13 27.81 37.09
C GLU A 531 -1.40 26.46 37.05
N ALA A 532 -0.18 26.45 36.52
CA ALA A 532 0.64 25.26 36.43
C ALA A 532 1.02 24.73 37.82
N GLY A 533 1.45 25.62 38.73
CA GLY A 533 1.76 25.26 40.12
C GLY A 533 0.55 24.74 40.88
N ALA A 534 -0.63 25.36 40.71
CA ALA A 534 -1.87 24.90 41.32
C ALA A 534 -2.31 23.53 40.80
N HIS A 535 -2.12 23.25 39.50
CA HIS A 535 -2.43 21.94 38.92
C HIS A 535 -1.50 20.85 39.45
N LEU A 536 -0.18 21.11 39.49
CA LEU A 536 0.81 20.20 40.07
C LEU A 536 0.55 19.91 41.55
N ALA A 537 0.21 20.94 42.34
CA ALA A 537 -0.10 20.80 43.76
C ALA A 537 -1.32 19.89 44.03
N LYS A 538 -2.25 19.80 43.08
CA LYS A 538 -3.41 18.89 43.13
C LYS A 538 -3.10 17.48 42.59
N GLY A 539 -1.84 17.21 42.21
CA GLY A 539 -1.41 15.93 41.64
C GLY A 539 -1.64 15.80 40.14
N GLY A 540 -1.92 16.89 39.43
CA GLY A 540 -2.06 16.90 37.98
C GLY A 540 -0.71 16.92 37.26
N ASN A 541 -0.59 16.22 36.12
CA ASN A 541 0.64 16.20 35.32
C ASN A 541 0.67 17.34 34.30
N LEU A 542 1.86 17.90 34.05
CA LEU A 542 2.08 18.91 33.01
C LEU A 542 2.89 18.34 31.85
N ILE A 543 2.60 18.79 30.63
CA ILE A 543 3.39 18.53 29.43
C ILE A 543 3.92 19.86 28.89
N ILE A 544 5.24 20.01 28.85
CA ILE A 544 5.90 21.28 28.50
C ILE A 544 7.04 21.02 27.51
N SER A 545 7.03 21.69 26.36
CA SER A 545 8.22 21.72 25.50
C SER A 545 9.17 22.82 26.00
N PRO A 546 10.40 22.48 26.44
CA PRO A 546 11.37 23.49 26.84
C PRO A 546 11.91 24.29 25.64
N GLU A 547 11.83 23.78 24.42
CA GLU A 547 12.22 24.52 23.20
C GLU A 547 11.26 25.69 22.93
N GLY A 548 9.96 25.43 23.11
CA GLY A 548 8.88 26.37 22.87
C GLY A 548 8.72 26.81 21.40
N ASN A 549 9.43 26.18 20.47
CA ASN A 549 9.28 26.21 19.01
C ASN A 549 9.31 24.75 18.52
N SER A 550 8.87 24.48 17.28
CA SER A 550 8.86 23.14 16.70
C SER A 550 9.91 22.94 15.59
N TYR A 551 10.52 21.75 15.56
CA TYR A 551 11.63 21.38 14.68
C TYR A 551 11.37 20.06 13.92
N SER A 552 12.21 19.71 12.95
CA SER A 552 12.27 18.31 12.49
C SER A 552 12.96 17.44 13.54
N THR A 553 12.84 16.11 13.43
CA THR A 553 13.53 15.19 14.35
C THR A 553 15.04 15.44 14.36
N GLU A 554 15.63 15.68 13.18
CA GLU A 554 17.07 15.89 13.01
C GLU A 554 17.56 17.27 13.50
N GLU A 555 16.68 18.27 13.56
CA GLU A 555 17.00 19.62 14.03
C GLU A 555 16.81 19.77 15.56
N SER A 556 16.09 18.84 16.17
CA SER A 556 15.71 18.90 17.58
C SER A 556 16.78 18.27 18.50
N PRO A 557 16.98 18.75 19.74
CA PRO A 557 16.33 19.91 20.34
C PRO A 557 16.94 21.25 19.92
N GLY A 558 16.06 22.24 19.74
CA GLY A 558 16.40 23.66 19.75
C GLY A 558 16.73 24.18 21.17
N PRO A 559 17.01 25.49 21.31
CA PRO A 559 17.43 26.08 22.58
C PRO A 559 16.38 25.93 23.70
N PHE A 560 16.80 25.41 24.85
CA PHE A 560 15.90 25.24 26.00
C PHE A 560 15.62 26.54 26.76
N LYS A 561 14.36 26.71 27.16
CA LYS A 561 13.84 27.79 28.00
C LYS A 561 13.75 27.32 29.45
N SER A 562 14.01 28.22 30.39
CA SER A 562 14.02 27.92 31.84
C SER A 562 12.63 27.72 32.46
N GLY A 563 11.53 27.88 31.72
CA GLY A 563 10.18 27.96 32.27
C GLY A 563 9.74 26.73 33.09
N ALA A 564 9.93 25.52 32.53
CA ALA A 564 9.57 24.27 33.19
C ALA A 564 10.41 24.02 34.46
N PHE A 565 11.70 24.34 34.38
CA PHE A 565 12.67 24.08 35.44
C PHE A 565 12.52 25.07 36.60
N ASN A 566 12.32 26.36 36.31
CA ASN A 566 11.97 27.36 37.33
C ASN A 566 10.66 27.03 38.03
N LEU A 567 9.67 26.49 37.31
CA LEU A 567 8.41 26.07 37.90
C LEU A 567 8.64 24.91 38.87
N ALA A 568 9.46 23.92 38.52
CA ALA A 568 9.78 22.81 39.42
C ALA A 568 10.45 23.31 40.71
N LEU A 569 11.47 24.15 40.58
CA LEU A 569 12.23 24.71 41.72
C LEU A 569 11.38 25.59 42.64
N SER A 570 10.34 26.26 42.13
CA SER A 570 9.48 27.14 42.94
C SER A 570 8.39 26.39 43.72
N MET A 571 8.19 25.10 43.45
CA MET A 571 7.19 24.29 44.12
C MET A 571 7.64 23.85 45.52
N LYS A 572 6.77 24.00 46.53
CA LYS A 572 7.01 23.52 47.90
C LYS A 572 7.38 22.02 47.96
N LYS A 573 6.73 21.22 47.13
CA LYS A 573 7.13 19.84 46.85
C LYS A 573 7.56 19.78 45.40
N GLU A 574 8.86 19.75 45.17
CA GLU A 574 9.42 19.73 43.83
C GLU A 574 8.84 18.53 43.04
N PRO A 575 8.26 18.75 41.85
CA PRO A 575 7.78 17.67 40.97
C PRO A 575 8.96 16.94 40.32
N TRP A 576 8.76 15.73 39.81
CA TRP A 576 9.78 15.13 38.95
C TRP A 576 9.74 15.76 37.55
N ILE A 577 10.91 15.99 36.96
CA ILE A 577 11.02 16.22 35.52
C ILE A 577 11.16 14.85 34.85
N VAL A 578 10.21 14.51 33.98
CA VAL A 578 10.22 13.26 33.20
C VAL A 578 10.56 13.61 31.74
N PRO A 579 11.75 13.26 31.24
CA PRO A 579 12.10 13.56 29.86
C PRO A 579 11.47 12.54 28.91
N VAL A 580 10.88 13.03 27.82
CA VAL A 580 10.24 12.19 26.79
C VAL A 580 10.72 12.58 25.40
N ALA A 581 11.61 11.80 24.80
CA ALA A 581 12.12 12.05 23.47
C ALA A 581 11.21 11.45 22.38
N MET A 582 10.86 12.28 21.40
CA MET A 582 9.94 11.96 20.31
C MET A 582 10.68 11.97 18.97
N ALA A 583 10.34 11.04 18.07
CA ALA A 583 10.88 11.01 16.71
C ALA A 583 9.80 10.67 15.67
N ASN A 584 9.95 11.26 14.48
CA ASN A 584 9.15 11.09 13.27
C ASN A 584 7.68 11.58 13.31
N PHE A 585 7.28 12.41 14.27
CA PHE A 585 5.91 12.95 14.30
C PHE A 585 5.63 14.00 13.20
N GLU A 586 6.70 14.55 12.62
CA GLU A 586 6.69 15.46 11.47
C GLU A 586 6.59 14.75 10.12
N LYS A 587 6.80 13.43 10.10
CA LYS A 587 6.76 12.63 8.88
C LYS A 587 5.32 12.26 8.55
N ARG A 588 5.10 11.92 7.29
CA ARG A 588 3.83 11.40 6.79
C ARG A 588 3.48 10.14 7.58
N ALA A 589 2.23 9.97 8.02
CA ALA A 589 1.83 8.80 8.81
C ALA A 589 2.03 7.49 8.02
N ARG A 590 1.91 7.58 6.69
CA ARG A 590 2.19 6.50 5.76
C ARG A 590 3.68 6.13 5.75
N ASN A 591 3.99 4.84 5.89
CA ASN A 591 5.36 4.29 5.87
C ASN A 591 6.26 4.87 6.96
N ASN A 592 5.69 5.15 8.12
CA ASN A 592 6.37 5.79 9.24
C ASN A 592 6.08 5.08 10.54
N CYS A 593 7.05 5.08 11.45
CA CYS A 593 6.89 4.58 12.80
C CYS A 593 7.11 5.74 13.79
N PHE A 594 6.08 6.07 14.56
CA PHE A 594 6.17 7.08 15.62
C PHE A 594 6.94 6.52 16.82
N SER A 595 7.97 7.20 17.29
CA SER A 595 8.80 6.70 18.40
C SER A 595 8.75 7.64 19.60
N CYS A 596 8.50 7.07 20.77
CA CYS A 596 8.43 7.74 22.05
C CYS A 596 9.32 7.01 23.06
N LEU A 597 10.37 7.69 23.53
CA LEU A 597 11.29 7.19 24.54
C LEU A 597 11.07 7.98 25.84
N ILE A 598 10.72 7.29 26.91
CA ILE A 598 10.53 7.86 28.26
C ILE A 598 11.82 7.61 29.05
N LEU A 599 12.47 8.67 29.52
CA LEU A 599 13.78 8.60 30.17
C LEU A 599 13.62 8.64 31.70
N PRO A 600 14.65 8.24 32.47
CA PRO A 600 14.64 8.34 33.92
C PRO A 600 14.31 9.75 34.41
N PRO A 601 13.41 9.91 35.40
CA PRO A 601 13.04 11.21 35.94
C PRO A 601 14.14 11.76 36.86
N PHE A 602 14.21 13.09 36.99
CA PHE A 602 15.17 13.78 37.86
C PHE A 602 14.58 15.00 38.59
N LYS A 603 15.25 15.48 39.65
CA LYS A 603 14.94 16.77 40.29
C LYS A 603 15.86 17.85 39.76
N VAL A 604 15.34 19.04 39.53
CA VAL A 604 16.16 20.17 39.06
C VAL A 604 17.14 20.60 40.15
N SER A 605 16.74 20.47 41.42
CA SER A 605 17.61 20.71 42.58
C SER A 605 18.83 19.79 42.67
N ASP A 606 18.85 18.66 41.94
CA ASP A 606 20.04 17.80 41.84
C ASP A 606 21.15 18.45 40.98
N TYR A 607 20.81 19.45 40.15
CA TYR A 607 21.71 20.10 39.19
C TYR A 607 21.94 21.59 39.48
N ILE A 608 21.03 22.25 40.20
CA ILE A 608 21.08 23.68 40.51
C ILE A 608 21.00 23.85 42.03
N SER A 609 22.04 24.44 42.61
CA SER A 609 22.17 24.63 44.06
C SER A 609 21.46 25.89 44.53
N ASP A 610 21.56 26.98 43.77
CA ASP A 610 20.83 28.23 44.03
C ASP A 610 19.69 28.42 43.00
N PRO A 611 18.42 28.22 43.38
CA PRO A 611 17.27 28.38 42.49
C PRO A 611 17.13 29.76 41.83
N GLU A 612 17.72 30.81 42.40
CA GLU A 612 17.69 32.17 41.86
C GLU A 612 18.90 32.48 40.96
N SER A 613 19.89 31.58 40.89
CA SER A 613 21.10 31.75 40.08
C SER A 613 20.81 31.59 38.59
N LYS A 614 20.77 32.74 37.88
CA LYS A 614 20.63 32.76 36.42
C LYS A 614 21.81 32.10 35.69
N THR A 615 22.99 32.10 36.30
CA THR A 615 24.20 31.51 35.72
C THR A 615 24.12 29.99 35.76
N GLU A 616 23.79 29.42 36.93
CA GLU A 616 23.59 27.96 37.06
C GLU A 616 22.47 27.47 36.16
N MET A 617 21.33 28.18 36.13
CA MET A 617 20.23 27.83 35.22
C MET A 617 20.67 27.86 33.74
N LYS A 618 21.44 28.87 33.31
CA LYS A 618 21.93 28.93 31.92
C LYS A 618 22.87 27.78 31.59
N GLN A 619 23.77 27.42 32.50
CA GLN A 619 24.70 26.31 32.32
C GLN A 619 23.94 24.98 32.24
N PHE A 620 23.05 24.71 33.20
CA PHE A 620 22.20 23.53 33.22
C PHE A 620 21.42 23.36 31.92
N LEU A 621 20.78 24.43 31.42
CA LEU A 621 20.01 24.35 30.17
C LEU A 621 20.87 23.96 28.98
N SER A 622 22.09 24.50 28.88
CA SER A 622 23.01 24.18 27.78
C SER A 622 23.49 22.74 27.83
N GLU A 623 23.92 22.26 29.00
CA GLU A 623 24.42 20.89 29.20
C GLU A 623 23.29 19.86 29.02
N TYR A 624 22.11 20.16 29.56
CA TYR A 624 20.97 19.27 29.47
C TYR A 624 20.38 19.23 28.05
N GLN A 625 20.44 20.32 27.29
CA GLN A 625 20.05 20.33 25.86
C GLN A 625 20.93 19.36 25.04
N GLU A 626 22.25 19.34 25.26
CA GLU A 626 23.15 18.41 24.57
C GLU A 626 22.88 16.95 24.97
N THR A 627 22.63 16.72 26.26
CA THR A 627 22.21 15.39 26.75
C THR A 627 20.89 14.95 26.08
N TYR A 628 19.95 15.88 25.93
CA TYR A 628 18.65 15.59 25.33
C TYR A 628 18.74 15.29 23.83
N ARG A 629 19.69 15.89 23.11
CA ARG A 629 19.95 15.56 21.69
C ARG A 629 20.25 14.08 21.50
N ALA A 630 21.08 13.49 22.36
CA ALA A 630 21.35 12.06 22.33
C ALA A 630 20.09 11.20 22.60
N TYR A 631 19.11 11.71 23.36
CA TYR A 631 17.82 11.02 23.55
C TYR A 631 16.96 11.02 22.28
N VAL A 632 16.94 12.12 21.54
CA VAL A 632 16.22 12.23 20.25
C VAL A 632 16.85 11.30 19.21
N GLU A 633 18.17 11.24 19.12
CA GLU A 633 18.89 10.32 18.24
C GLU A 633 18.55 8.86 18.57
N ARG A 634 18.54 8.49 19.86
CA ARG A 634 18.13 7.15 20.30
C ARG A 634 16.67 6.86 19.93
N ALA A 635 15.75 7.82 20.08
CA ALA A 635 14.35 7.64 19.67
C ALA A 635 14.23 7.39 18.16
N LEU A 636 15.01 8.11 17.35
CA LEU A 636 15.08 7.93 15.89
C LEU A 636 15.65 6.55 15.52
N GLU A 637 16.71 6.09 16.17
CA GLU A 637 17.28 4.75 15.94
C GLU A 637 16.28 3.63 16.25
N GLN A 638 15.48 3.77 17.31
CA GLN A 638 14.45 2.77 17.64
C GLN A 638 13.42 2.64 16.53
N SER A 639 13.01 3.77 15.93
CA SER A 639 12.02 3.77 14.84
C SER A 639 12.47 3.03 13.57
N ARG A 640 13.79 2.85 13.38
CA ARG A 640 14.38 2.17 12.20
C ARG A 640 14.52 0.66 12.38
N LYS A 641 14.37 0.15 13.60
CA LYS A 641 14.53 -1.28 13.94
C LYS A 641 13.21 -2.07 13.91
N SER A 642 12.11 -1.42 13.52
CA SER A 642 10.75 -1.97 13.55
C SER A 642 10.15 -2.17 12.17
#